data_AF-A0A7C3IN75-F1
#
_entry.id   AF-A0A7C3IN75-F1
#
_cell.length_a   1.000
_cell.length_b   1.000
_cell.length_c   1.000
_cell.angle_alpha   90.00
_cell.angle_beta   90.00
_cell.angle_gamma   90.00
#
_symmetry.space_group_name_H-M   'P 1'
#
loop_
_entity.id
_entity.type
_entity.pdbx_description
1 polymer ?
#
loop_
_entity_poly.entity_id
_entity_poly.type
_entity_poly.pdbx_seq_one_letter_code
_entity_poly.pdbx_strand_id
1 'polypeptide(L)'
;MPKTFNLQKCILTCLLPVFLFSACKFFPYNVRVSGRVLDTAGMKVAGAAVAFDSGTVETVSESDGAFQVKLVAGEHRLTISVQGKPIYNQQVVIPAAKQFNLGDLRPDRAFFQSRFVVREQGQYDYHYDYQQWCAVSVADGSGRAVTSLGYDDFEITESMVRISDGAVVAQQFIPLKEQSGWRAYDLGLFERSVGSEKLDIVFLADRTGSFDDDGTDVRGEVKHFVQQLATEHIDFRVAGVNFGETPDGPQYFDFCGPEQIDLIPEKIDSVLHTEGDWWDPTCAYDALLFTHYLGFRPDARRVAVILTDIVPQTVYGTFWYSIDASIATRSAVEQFLAADGIELYYAVFEHTAPDIQYYWQPDKNPRAGETGNPAYGIEGSGLSELRWSDEKKATRLTWPFTAGKLWEKLALTTSPLKDSLYMMCWFPVIDRDDIPGALDQYDYKISISVKDPENPGQSLSASYQKPASHPTATAEIQLVDEEGNPFIEAYGWLYVERAGRATDALYHQAYPDETGALVFTDLVPQRYVLLVTDYGSLKMGFSNLRAIARLSFEVPPEGTSLTLTVQTADRTANEAVLAGLLHDLEDWRLSGSPYRNIVGEINDWLYDCCGGGILCDGMNWREQAALRHLTLVLGGYANLNEYSQLEAQRAVEDFQNIILQIGRLVQEIRNLQGSTEQSWKEALAAAGFRAALDLATAGQAEVIISGVEALLKQLTDYLTDEFFYELVNLMKQKIMAATGIEAGHPVATMIDTSVELYHDWEFSEDSEEHNLDLIWGAAQKLSLQLFIDRAIDSVSEKTVQDVFTRLPMENAVERALKPLLKDLVQVMWRGVQFENFSERLKTWAEATGQMLSAYSREQILTAIDSIFAKWSDELEQRGVPENFSDFVLGFFREIAKMAVPELKNGKRVSALNIDEVTAVLIKHAVYNIFLRDRFVDDFQTALSKSFTRVQAIAATHAQDFDRWQWRSLVYNTLFRNFRSAIGDAQDVAWDALEKQRDIQLWADGLTALQSILQPLGEYLDIAASVYYPLQDASDAVHAFSATLDSIQVVVQSIEFGLKLKGLEKFGELSQTVYLNAFE
;
A
#
# COMPACT_ATOMS: atom_id res chain seq x y z
N MET A 1 -50.77 15.04 -40.78
CA MET A 1 -51.68 16.22 -40.72
C MET A 1 -52.69 16.13 -41.85
N PRO A 2 -53.97 16.45 -41.59
CA PRO A 2 -55.04 16.36 -42.58
C PRO A 2 -55.10 17.62 -43.46
N LYS A 3 -55.64 17.50 -44.67
CA LYS A 3 -56.51 18.51 -45.30
C LYS A 3 -57.29 17.89 -46.47
N THR A 4 -58.52 17.50 -46.15
CA THR A 4 -59.77 17.80 -46.88
C THR A 4 -59.67 18.21 -48.35
N PHE A 5 -60.46 17.60 -49.24
CA PHE A 5 -61.82 18.09 -49.54
C PHE A 5 -62.61 17.12 -50.41
N ASN A 6 -63.91 17.15 -50.17
CA ASN A 6 -64.98 16.27 -50.63
C ASN A 6 -65.62 16.90 -51.87
N LEU A 7 -65.99 16.11 -52.89
CA LEU A 7 -67.04 16.53 -53.82
C LEU A 7 -68.03 15.40 -54.09
N GLN A 8 -69.20 15.64 -53.50
CA GLN A 8 -70.46 14.95 -53.65
C GLN A 8 -70.98 14.92 -55.10
N LYS A 9 -71.61 13.78 -55.40
CA LYS A 9 -72.93 13.60 -56.03
C LYS A 9 -73.10 13.73 -57.55
N CYS A 10 -73.76 12.68 -58.03
CA CYS A 10 -74.46 12.49 -59.31
C CYS A 10 -73.50 12.25 -60.48
N ILE A 11 -73.50 11.08 -61.12
CA ILE A 11 -74.65 10.58 -61.89
C ILE A 11 -74.68 9.05 -61.88
N LEU A 12 -75.83 8.53 -61.45
CA LEU A 12 -76.26 7.15 -61.56
C LEU A 12 -77.39 7.13 -62.61
N THR A 13 -77.10 6.80 -63.87
CA THR A 13 -78.11 6.23 -64.79
C THR A 13 -77.49 5.59 -66.03
N CYS A 14 -78.03 4.42 -66.36
CA CYS A 14 -77.98 3.69 -67.64
C CYS A 14 -76.89 2.62 -67.79
N LEU A 15 -77.20 1.35 -67.47
CA LEU A 15 -77.63 0.27 -68.41
C LEU A 15 -76.39 -0.33 -69.14
N LEU A 16 -76.07 -1.62 -69.24
CA LEU A 16 -76.80 -2.90 -69.30
C LEU A 16 -75.71 -4.03 -69.18
N PRO A 17 -76.00 -5.35 -69.24
CA PRO A 17 -75.78 -6.30 -68.14
C PRO A 17 -74.86 -7.48 -68.53
N VAL A 18 -74.51 -8.36 -67.58
CA VAL A 18 -74.68 -9.83 -67.66
C VAL A 18 -74.28 -10.38 -66.29
N PHE A 19 -75.29 -10.75 -65.51
CA PHE A 19 -75.18 -11.67 -64.39
C PHE A 19 -75.73 -13.00 -64.89
N LEU A 20 -74.89 -14.03 -64.99
CA LEU A 20 -75.19 -15.41 -64.57
C LEU A 20 -73.98 -16.33 -64.83
N PHE A 21 -73.37 -16.77 -63.73
CA PHE A 21 -72.67 -18.04 -63.50
C PHE A 21 -71.37 -18.37 -64.26
N SER A 22 -70.26 -18.28 -63.54
CA SER A 22 -69.39 -19.45 -63.32
C SER A 22 -68.70 -19.35 -61.96
N ALA A 23 -68.96 -20.35 -61.14
CA ALA A 23 -68.27 -20.61 -59.89
C ALA A 23 -66.86 -21.15 -60.17
N CYS A 24 -65.85 -20.66 -59.43
CA CYS A 24 -64.71 -21.45 -58.96
C CYS A 24 -64.09 -20.75 -57.75
N LYS A 25 -64.39 -21.27 -56.55
CA LYS A 25 -63.63 -21.02 -55.33
C LYS A 25 -62.28 -21.72 -55.50
N PHE A 26 -61.17 -20.97 -55.53
CA PHE A 26 -59.86 -21.57 -55.28
C PHE A 26 -59.73 -21.79 -53.77
N PHE A 27 -59.74 -23.05 -53.34
CA PHE A 27 -59.33 -23.43 -51.99
C PHE A 27 -57.82 -23.21 -51.84
N PRO A 28 -57.31 -22.70 -50.69
CA PRO A 28 -55.88 -22.66 -50.44
C PRO A 28 -55.33 -24.10 -50.40
N TYR A 29 -54.55 -24.47 -51.41
CA TYR A 29 -53.81 -25.72 -51.39
C TYR A 29 -52.61 -25.57 -50.45
N ASN A 30 -52.60 -26.33 -49.36
CA ASN A 30 -51.42 -26.47 -48.51
C ASN A 30 -50.39 -27.35 -49.23
N VAL A 31 -49.25 -26.75 -49.55
CA VAL A 31 -48.08 -27.35 -50.20
C VAL A 31 -47.14 -27.86 -49.12
N ARG A 32 -46.70 -29.12 -49.22
CA ARG A 32 -45.63 -29.64 -48.36
C ARG A 32 -44.29 -29.18 -48.92
N VAL A 33 -43.68 -28.22 -48.25
CA VAL A 33 -42.40 -27.64 -48.62
C VAL A 33 -41.28 -28.36 -47.87
N SER A 34 -40.22 -28.74 -48.56
CA SER A 34 -39.03 -29.33 -47.95
C SER A 34 -37.77 -28.64 -48.46
N GLY A 35 -36.69 -28.75 -47.73
CA GLY A 35 -35.36 -28.30 -48.15
C GLY A 35 -34.30 -28.87 -47.22
N ARG A 36 -33.04 -28.52 -47.46
CA ARG A 36 -31.93 -28.90 -46.59
C ARG A 36 -31.07 -27.68 -46.28
N VAL A 37 -30.84 -27.41 -45.00
CA VAL A 37 -29.95 -26.34 -44.54
C VAL A 37 -28.53 -26.86 -44.54
N LEU A 38 -27.68 -26.19 -45.31
CA LEU A 38 -26.24 -26.45 -45.37
C LEU A 38 -25.48 -25.22 -44.87
N ASP A 39 -24.26 -25.41 -44.37
CA ASP A 39 -23.32 -24.32 -44.11
C ASP A 39 -22.56 -23.91 -45.37
N THR A 40 -21.62 -22.97 -45.21
CA THR A 40 -20.71 -22.48 -46.26
C THR A 40 -19.85 -23.58 -46.88
N ALA A 41 -19.50 -24.63 -46.12
CA ALA A 41 -18.74 -25.78 -46.59
C ALA A 41 -19.62 -26.87 -47.24
N GLY A 42 -20.94 -26.69 -47.28
CA GLY A 42 -21.88 -27.69 -47.77
C GLY A 42 -22.16 -28.83 -46.78
N MET A 43 -21.75 -28.68 -45.52
CA MET A 43 -22.06 -29.60 -44.45
C MET A 43 -23.47 -29.32 -43.92
N LYS A 44 -24.09 -30.36 -43.37
CA LYS A 44 -25.50 -30.34 -42.96
C LYS A 44 -25.65 -29.64 -41.61
N VAL A 45 -26.53 -28.65 -41.54
CA VAL A 45 -26.76 -27.86 -40.31
C VAL A 45 -27.99 -28.38 -39.60
N ALA A 46 -27.80 -29.03 -38.45
CA ALA A 46 -28.88 -29.48 -37.57
C ALA A 46 -29.34 -28.37 -36.63
N GLY A 47 -30.63 -28.34 -36.28
CA GLY A 47 -31.15 -27.40 -35.29
C GLY A 47 -31.35 -25.96 -35.79
N ALA A 48 -31.22 -25.71 -37.10
CA ALA A 48 -31.47 -24.38 -37.67
C ALA A 48 -32.97 -24.09 -37.67
N ALA A 49 -33.37 -22.93 -37.15
CA ALA A 49 -34.75 -22.47 -37.20
C ALA A 49 -35.07 -21.97 -38.62
N VAL A 50 -36.16 -22.48 -39.22
CA VAL A 50 -36.61 -22.14 -40.57
C VAL A 50 -38.01 -21.54 -40.47
N ALA A 51 -38.15 -20.25 -40.79
CA ALA A 51 -39.38 -19.48 -40.61
C ALA A 51 -39.90 -18.90 -41.94
N PHE A 52 -41.23 -18.85 -42.09
CA PHE A 52 -41.92 -18.23 -43.24
C PHE A 52 -42.95 -17.17 -42.79
N ASP A 53 -42.85 -15.95 -43.31
CA ASP A 53 -43.61 -14.77 -42.84
C ASP A 53 -45.12 -14.76 -43.19
N SER A 54 -45.60 -15.59 -44.11
CA SER A 54 -47.01 -15.50 -44.59
C SER A 54 -48.06 -16.04 -43.59
N GLY A 55 -47.65 -16.35 -42.36
CA GLY A 55 -48.55 -16.88 -41.32
C GLY A 55 -47.85 -17.50 -40.11
N THR A 56 -46.63 -17.05 -39.74
CA THR A 56 -45.86 -17.55 -38.58
C THR A 56 -45.70 -19.08 -38.56
N VAL A 57 -45.21 -19.64 -39.66
CA VAL A 57 -44.95 -21.07 -39.78
C VAL A 57 -43.45 -21.32 -39.63
N GLU A 58 -43.07 -22.03 -38.57
CA GLU A 58 -41.69 -22.34 -38.22
C GLU A 58 -41.44 -23.85 -38.18
N THR A 59 -40.23 -24.26 -38.50
CA THR A 59 -39.74 -25.62 -38.33
C THR A 59 -38.25 -25.59 -37.99
N VAL A 60 -37.67 -26.74 -37.65
CA VAL A 60 -36.25 -26.86 -37.32
C VAL A 60 -35.63 -27.93 -38.22
N SER A 61 -34.42 -27.71 -38.69
CA SER A 61 -33.70 -28.72 -39.48
C SER A 61 -33.31 -29.92 -38.61
N GLU A 62 -33.48 -31.12 -39.17
CA GLU A 62 -33.10 -32.39 -38.56
C GLU A 62 -31.57 -32.59 -38.57
N SER A 63 -31.09 -33.69 -37.98
CA SER A 63 -29.66 -34.01 -37.90
C SER A 63 -28.96 -34.12 -39.26
N ASP A 64 -29.70 -34.34 -40.34
CA ASP A 64 -29.17 -34.39 -41.70
C ASP A 64 -29.37 -33.07 -42.48
N GLY A 65 -29.74 -32.00 -41.77
CA GLY A 65 -30.03 -30.67 -42.30
C GLY A 65 -31.38 -30.55 -42.98
N ALA A 66 -32.14 -31.65 -43.17
CA ALA A 66 -33.43 -31.58 -43.85
C ALA A 66 -34.50 -30.91 -42.99
N PHE A 67 -35.43 -30.20 -43.62
CA PHE A 67 -36.64 -29.72 -42.97
C PHE A 67 -37.86 -29.97 -43.85
N GLN A 68 -39.03 -30.04 -43.23
CA GLN A 68 -40.30 -30.15 -43.92
C GLN A 68 -41.37 -29.35 -43.18
N VAL A 69 -42.19 -28.64 -43.95
CA VAL A 69 -43.22 -27.74 -43.43
C VAL A 69 -44.41 -27.66 -44.39
N LYS A 70 -45.59 -27.25 -43.92
CA LYS A 70 -46.78 -27.05 -44.77
C LYS A 70 -47.07 -25.56 -44.90
N LEU A 71 -47.12 -25.06 -46.13
CA LEU A 71 -47.36 -23.65 -46.45
C LEU A 71 -48.47 -23.51 -47.48
N VAL A 72 -49.18 -22.39 -47.46
CA VAL A 72 -50.13 -22.06 -48.54
C VAL A 72 -49.35 -21.62 -49.78
N ALA A 73 -49.80 -21.99 -50.98
CA ALA A 73 -49.19 -21.48 -52.21
C ALA A 73 -49.25 -19.93 -52.29
N GLY A 74 -48.17 -19.27 -52.70
CA GLY A 74 -48.05 -17.81 -52.71
C GLY A 74 -46.60 -17.32 -52.54
N GLU A 75 -46.40 -16.02 -52.34
CA GLU A 75 -45.12 -15.42 -51.99
C GLU A 75 -44.88 -15.47 -50.48
N HIS A 76 -43.69 -15.89 -50.07
CA HIS A 76 -43.28 -16.01 -48.67
C HIS A 76 -41.89 -15.41 -48.49
N ARG A 77 -41.63 -14.78 -47.35
CA ARG A 77 -40.25 -14.51 -46.91
C ARG A 77 -39.76 -15.70 -46.11
N LEU A 78 -38.66 -16.31 -46.53
CA LEU A 78 -38.00 -17.41 -45.85
C LEU A 78 -36.80 -16.86 -45.07
N THR A 79 -36.77 -17.11 -43.76
CA THR A 79 -35.64 -16.79 -42.88
C THR A 79 -35.12 -18.07 -42.23
N ILE A 80 -33.82 -18.31 -42.32
CA ILE A 80 -33.14 -19.41 -41.60
C ILE A 80 -32.20 -18.80 -40.58
N SER A 81 -32.26 -19.26 -39.33
CA SER A 81 -31.44 -18.77 -38.23
C SER A 81 -30.76 -19.91 -37.49
N VAL A 82 -29.51 -19.69 -37.07
CA VAL A 82 -28.76 -20.60 -36.21
C VAL A 82 -28.43 -19.83 -34.92
N GLN A 83 -28.79 -20.40 -33.77
CA GLN A 83 -28.61 -19.75 -32.45
C GLN A 83 -29.20 -18.33 -32.38
N GLY A 84 -30.34 -18.10 -33.03
CA GLY A 84 -31.03 -16.80 -33.03
C GLY A 84 -30.47 -15.76 -34.01
N LYS A 85 -29.39 -16.05 -34.76
CA LYS A 85 -28.86 -15.15 -35.80
C LYS A 85 -29.32 -15.61 -37.20
N PRO A 86 -29.93 -14.75 -38.02
CA PRO A 86 -30.37 -15.10 -39.37
C PRO A 86 -29.16 -15.29 -40.31
N ILE A 87 -29.12 -16.42 -41.01
CA ILE A 87 -28.05 -16.81 -41.94
C ILE A 87 -28.52 -16.89 -43.40
N TYR A 88 -29.83 -16.84 -43.63
CA TYR A 88 -30.44 -16.86 -44.97
C TYR A 88 -31.75 -16.08 -44.93
N ASN A 89 -31.94 -15.13 -45.86
CA ASN A 89 -33.18 -14.36 -45.94
C ASN A 89 -33.57 -14.07 -47.40
N GLN A 90 -34.60 -14.73 -47.91
CA GLN A 90 -35.02 -14.57 -49.31
C GLN A 90 -36.55 -14.61 -49.48
N GLN A 91 -37.07 -13.87 -50.46
CA GLN A 91 -38.43 -14.09 -50.95
C GLN A 91 -38.47 -15.35 -51.83
N VAL A 92 -39.40 -16.24 -51.53
CA VAL A 92 -39.63 -17.49 -52.26
C VAL A 92 -41.09 -17.59 -52.71
N VAL A 93 -41.30 -17.98 -53.96
CA VAL A 93 -42.64 -18.22 -54.52
C VAL A 93 -42.93 -19.72 -54.41
N ILE A 94 -43.93 -20.08 -53.59
CA ILE A 94 -44.39 -21.46 -53.43
C ILE A 94 -45.53 -21.73 -54.42
N PRO A 95 -45.34 -22.58 -55.44
CA PRO A 95 -46.35 -22.84 -56.47
C PRO A 95 -47.50 -23.70 -55.91
N ALA A 96 -48.68 -23.62 -56.53
CA ALA A 96 -49.83 -24.47 -56.19
C ALA A 96 -49.59 -25.94 -56.59
N ALA A 97 -48.91 -26.70 -55.72
CA ALA A 97 -48.55 -28.10 -55.92
C ALA A 97 -48.75 -28.95 -54.65
N LYS A 98 -48.68 -30.28 -54.76
CA LYS A 98 -48.73 -31.17 -53.57
C LYS A 98 -47.44 -31.11 -52.74
N GLN A 99 -46.30 -30.98 -53.39
CA GLN A 99 -44.97 -30.89 -52.78
C GLN A 99 -44.12 -29.89 -53.56
N PHE A 100 -43.23 -29.19 -52.85
CA PHE A 100 -42.27 -28.27 -53.44
C PHE A 100 -40.95 -28.35 -52.67
N ASN A 101 -39.85 -28.64 -53.36
CA ASN A 101 -38.54 -28.74 -52.74
C ASN A 101 -37.74 -27.48 -53.04
N LEU A 102 -37.32 -26.79 -51.99
CA LEU A 102 -36.46 -25.61 -52.05
C LEU A 102 -35.00 -25.95 -52.34
N GLY A 103 -34.64 -27.25 -52.28
CA GLY A 103 -33.28 -27.73 -52.51
C GLY A 103 -32.37 -27.49 -51.31
N ASP A 104 -31.07 -27.41 -51.60
CA ASP A 104 -30.04 -27.08 -50.61
C ASP A 104 -30.00 -25.56 -50.41
N LEU A 105 -30.32 -25.13 -49.20
CA LEU A 105 -30.32 -23.75 -48.76
C LEU A 105 -29.02 -23.48 -48.01
N ARG A 106 -28.15 -22.70 -48.66
CA ARG A 106 -26.87 -22.23 -48.13
C ARG A 106 -27.00 -20.79 -47.67
N PRO A 107 -26.16 -20.31 -46.75
CA PRO A 107 -26.19 -18.92 -46.35
C PRO A 107 -26.10 -18.00 -47.58
N ASP A 108 -26.89 -16.94 -47.57
CA ASP A 108 -26.91 -16.03 -48.72
C ASP A 108 -25.62 -15.19 -48.78
N ARG A 109 -25.41 -14.49 -49.90
CA ARG A 109 -24.25 -13.60 -50.08
C ARG A 109 -24.17 -12.54 -48.98
N ALA A 110 -25.30 -12.12 -48.39
CA ALA A 110 -25.33 -11.13 -47.33
C ALA A 110 -24.81 -11.71 -46.01
N PHE A 111 -25.13 -12.97 -45.66
CA PHE A 111 -24.50 -13.66 -44.53
C PHE A 111 -23.00 -13.88 -44.76
N PHE A 112 -22.62 -14.36 -45.95
CA PHE A 112 -21.21 -14.56 -46.29
C PHE A 112 -20.40 -13.26 -46.17
N GLN A 113 -20.95 -12.14 -46.62
CA GLN A 113 -20.35 -10.81 -46.47
C GLN A 113 -20.43 -10.28 -45.03
N SER A 114 -21.44 -10.65 -44.24
CA SER A 114 -21.54 -10.24 -42.82
C SER A 114 -20.45 -10.83 -41.92
N ARG A 115 -19.69 -11.81 -42.41
CA ARG A 115 -18.52 -12.37 -41.73
C ARG A 115 -17.29 -11.47 -41.76
N PHE A 116 -17.29 -10.43 -42.59
CA PHE A 116 -16.21 -9.47 -42.65
C PHE A 116 -16.76 -8.05 -42.62
N VAL A 117 -16.51 -7.35 -41.52
CA VAL A 117 -17.14 -6.05 -41.24
C VAL A 117 -16.08 -5.02 -40.93
N VAL A 118 -16.14 -3.89 -41.64
CA VAL A 118 -15.44 -2.66 -41.24
C VAL A 118 -16.18 -2.06 -40.06
N ARG A 119 -15.51 -2.00 -38.91
CA ARG A 119 -16.06 -1.53 -37.63
C ARG A 119 -15.85 -0.04 -37.48
N GLU A 120 -14.63 0.40 -37.78
CA GLU A 120 -14.21 1.79 -37.66
C GLU A 120 -13.27 2.14 -38.82
N GLN A 121 -13.20 3.41 -39.16
CA GLN A 121 -12.29 3.94 -40.18
C GLN A 121 -12.05 5.42 -39.94
N GLY A 122 -10.89 5.89 -40.37
CA GLY A 122 -10.53 7.29 -40.25
C GLY A 122 -9.26 7.61 -41.03
N GLN A 123 -8.70 8.76 -40.73
CA GLN A 123 -7.41 9.21 -41.27
C GLN A 123 -6.73 10.10 -40.25
N TYR A 124 -5.43 10.26 -40.39
CA TYR A 124 -4.66 11.05 -39.44
C TYR A 124 -4.91 12.55 -39.59
N ASP A 125 -4.82 13.09 -40.82
CA ASP A 125 -4.85 14.53 -41.10
C ASP A 125 -5.78 14.88 -42.27
N TYR A 126 -6.06 16.17 -42.48
CA TYR A 126 -6.91 16.67 -43.56
C TYR A 126 -6.22 16.64 -44.92
N HIS A 127 -4.89 16.71 -44.91
CA HIS A 127 -4.08 16.57 -46.10
C HIS A 127 -4.14 15.14 -46.63
N TYR A 128 -4.38 15.04 -47.93
CA TYR A 128 -4.57 13.77 -48.60
C TYR A 128 -3.38 12.81 -48.46
N ASP A 129 -2.15 13.33 -48.47
CA ASP A 129 -0.93 12.51 -48.49
C ASP A 129 -0.60 11.84 -47.13
N TYR A 130 -1.50 11.96 -46.15
CA TYR A 130 -1.32 11.46 -44.78
C TYR A 130 -2.10 10.17 -44.52
N GLN A 131 -1.79 9.55 -43.38
CA GLN A 131 -2.17 8.18 -43.06
C GLN A 131 -3.68 7.93 -43.05
N GLN A 132 -4.04 6.77 -43.56
CA GLN A 132 -5.37 6.16 -43.57
C GLN A 132 -5.40 5.01 -42.57
N TRP A 133 -6.54 4.79 -41.93
CA TRP A 133 -6.70 3.62 -41.07
C TRP A 133 -8.12 3.06 -41.11
N CYS A 134 -8.23 1.76 -40.81
CA CYS A 134 -9.50 1.11 -40.51
C CYS A 134 -9.33 -0.04 -39.53
N ALA A 135 -10.40 -0.37 -38.84
CA ALA A 135 -10.51 -1.55 -38.00
C ALA A 135 -11.59 -2.48 -38.57
N VAL A 136 -11.24 -3.74 -38.72
CA VAL A 136 -12.13 -4.77 -39.28
C VAL A 136 -12.28 -5.93 -38.32
N SER A 137 -13.40 -6.64 -38.42
CA SER A 137 -13.66 -7.89 -37.70
C SER A 137 -13.89 -9.01 -38.72
N VAL A 138 -13.31 -10.17 -38.45
CA VAL A 138 -13.42 -11.37 -39.31
C VAL A 138 -14.02 -12.51 -38.49
N ALA A 139 -15.02 -13.19 -39.05
CA ALA A 139 -15.67 -14.32 -38.44
C ALA A 139 -15.67 -15.57 -39.34
N ASP A 140 -15.65 -16.75 -38.72
CA ASP A 140 -15.82 -18.03 -39.41
C ASP A 140 -17.29 -18.28 -39.81
N GLY A 141 -17.58 -19.41 -40.47
CA GLY A 141 -18.93 -19.79 -40.92
C GLY A 141 -19.91 -20.05 -39.77
N SER A 142 -19.40 -20.21 -38.55
CA SER A 142 -20.21 -20.31 -37.32
C SER A 142 -20.41 -18.96 -36.62
N GLY A 143 -19.81 -17.88 -37.14
CA GLY A 143 -19.87 -16.53 -36.58
C GLY A 143 -18.93 -16.31 -35.39
N ARG A 144 -17.91 -17.15 -35.20
CA ARG A 144 -16.85 -16.95 -34.20
C ARG A 144 -15.75 -16.07 -34.76
N ALA A 145 -15.15 -15.24 -33.92
CA ALA A 145 -13.99 -14.44 -34.28
C ALA A 145 -12.82 -15.31 -34.77
N VAL A 146 -12.16 -14.84 -35.83
CA VAL A 146 -10.93 -15.43 -36.36
C VAL A 146 -9.75 -14.61 -35.86
N THR A 147 -8.71 -15.28 -35.35
CA THR A 147 -7.50 -14.66 -34.80
C THR A 147 -6.28 -14.97 -35.66
N SER A 148 -5.17 -14.28 -35.40
CA SER A 148 -3.85 -14.55 -36.00
C SER A 148 -3.76 -14.40 -37.53
N LEU A 149 -4.57 -13.53 -38.13
CA LEU A 149 -4.45 -13.15 -39.54
C LEU A 149 -3.28 -12.19 -39.74
N GLY A 150 -2.45 -12.48 -40.74
CA GLY A 150 -1.25 -11.70 -41.05
C GLY A 150 -1.39 -10.82 -42.29
N TYR A 151 -0.32 -10.10 -42.62
CA TYR A 151 -0.26 -9.24 -43.81
C TYR A 151 -0.67 -9.94 -45.10
N ASP A 152 -0.24 -11.19 -45.28
CA ASP A 152 -0.49 -11.96 -46.50
C ASP A 152 -1.96 -12.46 -46.61
N ASP A 153 -2.78 -12.24 -45.58
CA ASP A 153 -4.20 -12.59 -45.58
C ASP A 153 -5.09 -11.43 -46.04
N PHE A 154 -4.59 -10.19 -45.97
CA PHE A 154 -5.31 -8.99 -46.35
C PHE A 154 -4.82 -8.41 -47.68
N GLU A 155 -5.77 -7.95 -48.49
CA GLU A 155 -5.51 -7.14 -49.67
C GLU A 155 -6.32 -5.85 -49.57
N ILE A 156 -5.65 -4.70 -49.67
CA ILE A 156 -6.28 -3.38 -49.62
C ILE A 156 -6.08 -2.70 -50.97
N THR A 157 -7.17 -2.19 -51.53
CA THR A 157 -7.18 -1.41 -52.76
C THR A 157 -7.79 -0.05 -52.50
N GLU A 158 -7.04 0.99 -52.84
CA GLU A 158 -7.54 2.35 -52.93
C GLU A 158 -8.10 2.64 -54.30
N SER A 159 -9.19 3.39 -54.37
CA SER A 159 -9.79 3.84 -55.62
C SER A 159 -10.35 5.24 -55.47
N MET A 160 -10.16 6.07 -56.49
CA MET A 160 -10.77 7.38 -56.62
C MET A 160 -12.02 7.31 -57.47
N VAL A 161 -13.16 7.67 -56.90
CA VAL A 161 -14.47 7.56 -57.52
C VAL A 161 -15.02 8.96 -57.76
N ARG A 162 -15.31 9.33 -59.00
CA ARG A 162 -15.89 10.63 -59.32
C ARG A 162 -17.35 10.68 -58.85
N ILE A 163 -17.72 11.72 -58.10
CA ILE A 163 -19.05 11.86 -57.50
C ILE A 163 -20.15 12.00 -58.57
N SER A 164 -19.86 12.69 -59.67
CA SER A 164 -20.88 13.05 -60.67
C SER A 164 -21.43 11.86 -61.46
N ASP A 165 -20.61 10.83 -61.71
CA ASP A 165 -20.95 9.68 -62.55
C ASP A 165 -20.60 8.32 -61.91
N GLY A 166 -19.95 8.30 -60.75
CA GLY A 166 -19.51 7.10 -60.05
C GLY A 166 -18.31 6.40 -60.71
N ALA A 167 -17.63 7.03 -61.66
CA ALA A 167 -16.52 6.41 -62.38
C ALA A 167 -15.26 6.31 -61.51
N VAL A 168 -14.62 5.14 -61.50
CA VAL A 168 -13.29 4.96 -60.92
C VAL A 168 -12.25 5.57 -61.86
N VAL A 169 -11.55 6.61 -61.42
CA VAL A 169 -10.57 7.35 -62.24
C VAL A 169 -9.12 6.97 -61.95
N ALA A 170 -8.85 6.44 -60.75
CA ALA A 170 -7.57 5.87 -60.36
C ALA A 170 -7.83 4.72 -59.38
N GLN A 171 -6.98 3.70 -59.42
CA GLN A 171 -7.07 2.54 -58.53
C GLN A 171 -5.69 1.93 -58.36
N GLN A 172 -5.30 1.62 -57.13
CA GLN A 172 -4.01 1.04 -56.83
C GLN A 172 -4.03 0.18 -55.57
N PHE A 173 -3.18 -0.84 -55.54
CA PHE A 173 -3.00 -1.72 -54.40
C PHE A 173 -2.12 -1.07 -53.33
N ILE A 174 -2.46 -1.27 -52.06
CA ILE A 174 -1.67 -0.80 -50.92
C ILE A 174 -0.67 -1.88 -50.51
N PRO A 175 0.65 -1.61 -50.62
CA PRO A 175 1.69 -2.52 -50.16
C PRO A 175 1.86 -2.38 -48.63
N LEU A 176 0.85 -2.84 -47.87
CA LEU A 176 0.76 -2.65 -46.41
C LEU A 176 2.01 -3.18 -45.68
N LYS A 177 2.51 -4.35 -46.10
CA LYS A 177 3.69 -5.00 -45.52
C LYS A 177 4.95 -4.18 -45.75
N GLU A 178 5.14 -3.66 -46.95
CA GLU A 178 6.28 -2.82 -47.29
C GLU A 178 6.25 -1.49 -46.53
N GLN A 179 5.06 -0.89 -46.34
CA GLN A 179 4.90 0.34 -45.57
C GLN A 179 5.09 0.14 -44.05
N SER A 180 4.86 -1.06 -43.52
CA SER A 180 5.07 -1.36 -42.08
C SER A 180 6.51 -1.12 -41.58
N GLY A 181 7.50 -1.06 -42.49
CA GLY A 181 8.89 -0.72 -42.15
C GLY A 181 9.08 0.70 -41.61
N TRP A 182 8.08 1.58 -41.78
CA TRP A 182 8.11 2.98 -41.33
C TRP A 182 7.52 3.12 -39.93
N ARG A 183 8.14 2.46 -38.94
CA ARG A 183 7.63 2.38 -37.55
C ARG A 183 7.38 3.73 -36.87
N ALA A 184 8.16 4.76 -37.21
CA ALA A 184 7.98 6.13 -36.71
C ALA A 184 6.62 6.77 -37.10
N TYR A 185 5.82 6.07 -37.89
CA TYR A 185 4.52 6.50 -38.39
C TYR A 185 3.40 5.54 -37.95
N ASP A 186 3.69 4.50 -37.18
CA ASP A 186 2.66 3.56 -36.69
C ASP A 186 1.81 2.93 -37.82
N LEU A 187 2.48 2.57 -38.92
CA LEU A 187 1.89 1.90 -40.08
C LEU A 187 1.98 0.38 -39.94
N GLY A 188 1.00 -0.33 -40.50
CA GLY A 188 0.99 -1.78 -40.55
C GLY A 188 -0.34 -2.40 -40.16
N LEU A 189 -0.26 -3.65 -39.70
CA LEU A 189 -1.39 -4.47 -39.25
C LEU A 189 -1.21 -4.76 -37.76
N PHE A 190 -2.27 -4.52 -36.98
CA PHE A 190 -2.29 -4.69 -35.53
C PHE A 190 -3.53 -5.49 -35.13
N GLU A 191 -3.36 -6.54 -34.33
CA GLU A 191 -4.47 -7.39 -33.87
C GLU A 191 -4.83 -7.09 -32.42
N ARG A 192 -6.13 -6.92 -32.14
CA ARG A 192 -6.69 -6.87 -30.79
C ARG A 192 -7.72 -7.99 -30.66
N SER A 193 -7.29 -9.14 -30.16
CA SER A 193 -8.14 -10.32 -29.90
C SER A 193 -8.14 -10.64 -28.41
N VAL A 194 -9.27 -10.41 -27.75
CA VAL A 194 -9.36 -10.39 -26.28
C VAL A 194 -10.58 -11.13 -25.75
N GLY A 195 -10.44 -11.69 -24.55
CA GLY A 195 -11.45 -12.36 -23.76
C GLY A 195 -12.20 -11.40 -22.83
N SER A 196 -12.78 -11.94 -21.76
CA SER A 196 -13.55 -11.15 -20.79
C SER A 196 -12.75 -10.58 -19.62
N GLU A 197 -11.64 -11.23 -19.25
CA GLU A 197 -10.81 -10.79 -18.13
C GLU A 197 -9.98 -9.57 -18.53
N LYS A 198 -10.20 -8.45 -17.83
CA LYS A 198 -9.49 -7.19 -18.02
C LYS A 198 -8.44 -6.99 -16.95
N LEU A 199 -7.21 -6.78 -17.37
CA LEU A 199 -6.05 -6.71 -16.51
C LEU A 199 -5.16 -5.53 -16.87
N ASP A 200 -4.81 -4.71 -15.90
CA ASP A 200 -3.81 -3.64 -16.08
C ASP A 200 -2.65 -3.91 -15.14
N ILE A 201 -1.45 -3.98 -15.70
CA ILE A 201 -0.24 -4.37 -14.97
C ILE A 201 0.82 -3.29 -15.13
N VAL A 202 1.39 -2.86 -14.01
CA VAL A 202 2.59 -2.01 -14.00
C VAL A 202 3.77 -2.81 -13.48
N PHE A 203 4.80 -2.95 -14.31
CA PHE A 203 6.09 -3.49 -13.86
C PHE A 203 6.95 -2.34 -13.35
N LEU A 204 7.30 -2.42 -12.07
CA LEU A 204 8.20 -1.51 -11.38
C LEU A 204 9.53 -2.24 -11.27
N ALA A 205 10.56 -1.79 -11.99
CA ALA A 205 11.86 -2.45 -11.97
C ALA A 205 12.95 -1.55 -11.39
N ASP A 206 13.77 -2.16 -10.57
CA ASP A 206 15.00 -1.58 -10.08
C ASP A 206 15.97 -1.31 -11.23
N ARG A 207 16.55 -0.12 -11.24
CA ARG A 207 17.55 0.30 -12.22
C ARG A 207 18.96 0.32 -11.66
N THR A 208 19.20 0.00 -10.39
CA THR A 208 20.54 0.02 -9.81
C THR A 208 21.49 -0.96 -10.50
N GLY A 209 22.79 -0.69 -10.40
CA GLY A 209 23.84 -1.58 -10.94
C GLY A 209 23.83 -2.96 -10.29
N SER A 210 23.36 -3.06 -9.05
CA SER A 210 23.20 -4.31 -8.32
C SER A 210 22.30 -5.32 -9.04
N PHE A 211 21.27 -4.81 -9.71
CA PHE A 211 20.28 -5.59 -10.42
C PHE A 211 20.76 -6.08 -11.80
N ASP A 212 21.92 -5.66 -12.31
CA ASP A 212 22.35 -5.91 -13.69
C ASP A 212 22.53 -7.40 -14.02
N ASP A 213 23.13 -8.16 -13.10
CA ASP A 213 23.45 -9.59 -13.27
C ASP A 213 22.18 -10.43 -13.56
N ASP A 214 21.07 -10.11 -12.88
CA ASP A 214 19.78 -10.81 -13.02
C ASP A 214 18.80 -10.07 -13.95
N GLY A 215 18.97 -8.76 -14.14
CA GLY A 215 18.02 -7.88 -14.81
C GLY A 215 17.75 -8.25 -16.26
N THR A 216 18.73 -8.82 -16.97
CA THR A 216 18.54 -9.32 -18.35
C THR A 216 17.57 -10.51 -18.39
N ASP A 217 17.73 -11.47 -17.47
CA ASP A 217 16.85 -12.64 -17.40
C ASP A 217 15.45 -12.24 -16.94
N VAL A 218 15.35 -11.32 -15.97
CA VAL A 218 14.07 -10.76 -15.51
C VAL A 218 13.31 -10.06 -16.64
N ARG A 219 13.98 -9.21 -17.45
CA ARG A 219 13.36 -8.59 -18.64
C ARG A 219 12.86 -9.65 -19.63
N GLY A 220 13.63 -10.72 -19.84
CA GLY A 220 13.24 -11.86 -20.68
C GLY A 220 11.94 -12.50 -20.20
N GLU A 221 11.81 -12.74 -18.90
CA GLU A 221 10.61 -13.31 -18.27
C GLU A 221 9.42 -12.34 -18.32
N VAL A 222 9.61 -11.03 -18.13
CA VAL A 222 8.53 -10.04 -18.29
C VAL A 222 7.99 -10.07 -19.72
N LYS A 223 8.87 -10.06 -20.74
CA LYS A 223 8.46 -10.19 -22.15
C LYS A 223 7.73 -11.49 -22.41
N HIS A 224 8.22 -12.61 -21.86
CA HIS A 224 7.57 -13.91 -21.98
C HIS A 224 6.16 -13.89 -21.39
N PHE A 225 5.98 -13.29 -20.22
CA PHE A 225 4.69 -13.14 -19.57
C PHE A 225 3.72 -12.30 -20.41
N VAL A 226 4.15 -11.15 -20.95
CA VAL A 226 3.31 -10.32 -21.83
C VAL A 226 2.91 -11.09 -23.10
N GLN A 227 3.84 -11.85 -23.69
CA GLN A 227 3.53 -12.69 -24.85
C GLN A 227 2.51 -13.79 -24.50
N GLN A 228 2.59 -14.35 -23.29
CA GLN A 228 1.64 -15.32 -22.79
C GLN A 228 0.23 -14.70 -22.62
N LEU A 229 0.12 -13.49 -22.05
CA LEU A 229 -1.15 -12.77 -21.95
C LEU A 229 -1.82 -12.58 -23.31
N ALA A 230 -1.04 -12.21 -24.33
CA ALA A 230 -1.54 -12.04 -25.70
C ALA A 230 -2.00 -13.37 -26.33
N THR A 231 -1.21 -14.43 -26.14
CA THR A 231 -1.51 -15.77 -26.66
C THR A 231 -2.78 -16.35 -26.06
N GLU A 232 -3.01 -16.09 -24.77
CA GLU A 232 -4.19 -16.55 -24.03
C GLU A 232 -5.37 -15.56 -24.12
N HIS A 233 -5.24 -14.54 -24.97
CA HIS A 233 -6.27 -13.54 -25.25
C HIS A 233 -6.78 -12.80 -24.00
N ILE A 234 -5.91 -12.47 -23.05
CA ILE A 234 -6.29 -11.61 -21.93
C ILE A 234 -6.47 -10.18 -22.43
N ASP A 235 -7.51 -9.45 -21.98
CA ASP A 235 -7.67 -8.02 -22.26
C ASP A 235 -6.72 -7.23 -21.36
N PHE A 236 -5.43 -7.27 -21.69
CA PHE A 236 -4.38 -6.69 -20.86
C PHE A 236 -3.99 -5.28 -21.29
N ARG A 237 -3.47 -4.48 -20.36
CA ARG A 237 -2.57 -3.38 -20.66
C ARG A 237 -1.36 -3.47 -19.74
N VAL A 238 -0.18 -3.19 -20.29
CA VAL A 238 1.08 -3.22 -19.53
C VAL A 238 1.77 -1.87 -19.63
N ALA A 239 2.21 -1.37 -18.48
CA ALA A 239 3.09 -0.21 -18.36
C ALA A 239 4.37 -0.61 -17.61
N GLY A 240 5.40 0.21 -17.70
CA GLY A 240 6.65 0.00 -16.99
C GLY A 240 7.16 1.30 -16.40
N VAL A 241 7.76 1.21 -15.21
CA VAL A 241 8.41 2.32 -14.51
C VAL A 241 9.71 1.78 -13.95
N ASN A 242 10.80 2.52 -14.12
CA ASN A 242 12.03 2.24 -13.40
C ASN A 242 12.19 3.11 -12.17
N PHE A 243 12.95 2.62 -11.21
CA PHE A 243 13.26 3.35 -9.99
C PHE A 243 14.69 3.06 -9.55
N GLY A 244 15.30 4.02 -8.86
CA GLY A 244 16.63 3.85 -8.26
C GLY A 244 16.66 4.50 -6.89
N GLU A 245 17.79 5.07 -6.51
CA GLU A 245 18.10 5.60 -5.17
C GLU A 245 17.36 6.90 -4.81
N THR A 246 16.77 7.56 -5.82
CA THR A 246 16.01 8.79 -5.69
C THR A 246 14.71 8.70 -6.51
N PRO A 247 13.63 9.37 -6.08
CA PRO A 247 12.37 9.43 -6.81
C PRO A 247 12.44 10.42 -7.98
N ASP A 248 13.60 11.07 -8.24
CA ASP A 248 13.74 12.00 -9.37
C ASP A 248 13.84 11.26 -10.72
N GLY A 249 12.91 11.59 -11.61
CA GLY A 249 12.92 11.19 -13.01
C GLY A 249 12.91 9.68 -13.25
N PRO A 250 11.90 8.93 -12.75
CA PRO A 250 11.67 7.58 -13.22
C PRO A 250 11.41 7.62 -14.73
N GLN A 251 12.11 6.79 -15.49
CA GLN A 251 11.73 6.52 -16.86
C GLN A 251 10.51 5.60 -16.83
N TYR A 252 9.57 5.85 -17.73
CA TYR A 252 8.35 5.06 -17.80
C TYR A 252 7.85 4.99 -19.23
N PHE A 253 7.00 3.99 -19.49
CA PHE A 253 6.15 3.96 -20.68
C PHE A 253 4.69 3.76 -20.27
N ASP A 254 3.80 4.44 -20.98
CA ASP A 254 2.35 4.35 -20.78
C ASP A 254 1.79 2.96 -21.10
N PHE A 255 0.58 2.68 -20.60
CA PHE A 255 -0.14 1.44 -20.86
C PHE A 255 -0.24 1.08 -22.35
N CYS A 256 0.30 -0.09 -22.71
CA CYS A 256 0.24 -0.68 -24.04
C CYS A 256 -0.61 -1.97 -24.02
N GLY A 257 -1.47 -2.16 -25.03
CA GLY A 257 -2.37 -3.31 -25.15
C GLY A 257 -1.90 -4.40 -26.13
N PRO A 258 -2.73 -5.44 -26.39
CA PRO A 258 -2.43 -6.52 -27.33
C PRO A 258 -2.12 -6.03 -28.75
N GLU A 259 -2.76 -4.95 -29.18
CA GLU A 259 -2.50 -4.33 -30.48
C GLU A 259 -1.10 -3.73 -30.62
N GLN A 260 -0.36 -3.59 -29.53
CA GLN A 260 1.01 -3.11 -29.49
C GLN A 260 2.01 -4.22 -29.12
N ILE A 261 1.62 -5.49 -29.22
CA ILE A 261 2.43 -6.63 -28.76
C ILE A 261 3.86 -6.63 -29.31
N ASP A 262 4.07 -6.21 -30.56
CA ASP A 262 5.39 -6.16 -31.19
C ASP A 262 6.26 -4.99 -30.69
N LEU A 263 5.65 -3.95 -30.10
CA LEU A 263 6.33 -2.76 -29.57
C LEU A 263 6.67 -2.90 -28.09
N ILE A 264 5.87 -3.67 -27.34
CA ILE A 264 6.05 -3.82 -25.89
C ILE A 264 7.45 -4.33 -25.52
N PRO A 265 8.05 -5.33 -26.20
CA PRO A 265 9.41 -5.78 -25.90
C PRO A 265 10.47 -4.67 -25.97
N GLU A 266 10.38 -3.79 -26.98
CA GLU A 266 11.30 -2.65 -27.14
C GLU A 266 11.08 -1.60 -26.04
N LYS A 267 9.82 -1.34 -25.66
CA LYS A 267 9.48 -0.44 -24.54
C LYS A 267 10.00 -0.99 -23.20
N ILE A 268 9.85 -2.29 -22.96
CA ILE A 268 10.42 -2.98 -21.79
C ILE A 268 11.93 -2.80 -21.75
N ASP A 269 12.64 -3.01 -22.86
CA ASP A 269 14.09 -2.82 -22.92
C ASP A 269 14.52 -1.37 -22.69
N SER A 270 13.72 -0.40 -23.14
CA SER A 270 14.04 1.02 -22.99
C SER A 270 13.83 1.57 -21.58
N VAL A 271 13.04 0.89 -20.75
CA VAL A 271 12.65 1.40 -19.42
C VAL A 271 13.16 0.51 -18.30
N LEU A 272 13.01 -0.81 -18.40
CA LEU A 272 13.40 -1.76 -17.35
C LEU A 272 14.89 -2.17 -17.48
N HIS A 273 15.75 -1.21 -17.82
CA HIS A 273 17.19 -1.40 -17.89
C HIS A 273 17.86 -0.97 -16.58
N THR A 274 19.11 -1.40 -16.45
CA THR A 274 19.98 -1.22 -15.29
C THR A 274 21.07 -0.20 -15.61
N GLU A 275 21.42 0.64 -14.64
CA GLU A 275 22.43 1.70 -14.72
C GLU A 275 23.14 1.89 -13.37
N GLY A 276 24.38 2.36 -13.41
CA GLY A 276 25.17 2.69 -12.21
C GLY A 276 25.92 1.49 -11.62
N ASP A 277 26.68 1.73 -10.54
CA ASP A 277 27.52 0.73 -9.85
C ASP A 277 27.19 0.63 -8.35
N TRP A 278 26.14 1.33 -7.89
CA TRP A 278 25.85 1.55 -6.46
C TRP A 278 24.73 0.63 -5.95
N TRP A 279 24.78 0.35 -4.64
CA TRP A 279 23.92 -0.58 -3.91
C TRP A 279 23.07 0.15 -2.87
N ASP A 280 22.56 1.34 -3.22
CA ASP A 280 21.74 2.11 -2.28
C ASP A 280 20.27 1.63 -2.32
N PRO A 281 19.57 1.62 -1.18
CA PRO A 281 18.15 1.35 -1.11
C PRO A 281 17.36 2.20 -2.09
N THR A 282 16.29 1.63 -2.64
CA THR A 282 15.64 2.20 -3.81
C THR A 282 14.26 2.75 -3.50
N CYS A 283 13.83 3.78 -4.24
CA CYS A 283 12.55 4.45 -4.08
C CYS A 283 11.37 3.63 -4.64
N ALA A 284 11.35 2.32 -4.39
CA ALA A 284 10.30 1.41 -4.85
C ALA A 284 8.92 1.82 -4.34
N TYR A 285 8.83 2.36 -3.12
CA TYR A 285 7.59 2.93 -2.58
C TYR A 285 7.12 4.15 -3.35
N ASP A 286 8.00 5.11 -3.65
CA ASP A 286 7.66 6.28 -4.48
C ASP A 286 7.23 5.88 -5.90
N ALA A 287 7.90 4.89 -6.49
CA ALA A 287 7.55 4.35 -7.80
C ALA A 287 6.17 3.67 -7.80
N LEU A 288 5.81 3.00 -6.70
CA LEU A 288 4.49 2.44 -6.52
C LEU A 288 3.42 3.54 -6.38
N LEU A 289 3.68 4.58 -5.59
CA LEU A 289 2.79 5.74 -5.43
C LEU A 289 2.59 6.49 -6.77
N PHE A 290 3.61 6.51 -7.63
CA PHE A 290 3.53 7.07 -8.98
C PHE A 290 2.53 6.32 -9.89
N THR A 291 2.25 5.04 -9.65
CA THR A 291 1.46 4.22 -10.59
C THR A 291 0.05 4.74 -10.85
N HIS A 292 -0.56 5.45 -9.89
CA HIS A 292 -1.89 6.07 -10.05
C HIS A 292 -1.96 6.94 -11.31
N TYR A 293 -0.87 7.64 -11.60
CA TYR A 293 -0.75 8.57 -12.71
C TYR A 293 -0.83 7.89 -14.10
N LEU A 294 -0.45 6.62 -14.21
CA LEU A 294 -0.42 5.91 -15.50
C LEU A 294 -1.83 5.67 -16.09
N GLY A 295 -2.89 5.82 -15.28
CA GLY A 295 -4.27 5.77 -15.76
C GLY A 295 -4.83 4.36 -15.88
N PHE A 296 -4.88 3.62 -14.76
CA PHE A 296 -5.56 2.33 -14.67
C PHE A 296 -7.03 2.43 -15.13
N ARG A 297 -7.52 1.39 -15.82
CA ARG A 297 -8.93 1.26 -16.21
C ARG A 297 -9.77 1.12 -14.95
N PRO A 298 -10.90 1.83 -14.85
CA PRO A 298 -11.80 1.70 -13.70
C PRO A 298 -12.45 0.31 -13.62
N ASP A 299 -12.54 -0.42 -14.74
CA ASP A 299 -13.19 -1.74 -14.84
C ASP A 299 -12.20 -2.90 -15.04
N ALA A 300 -10.89 -2.68 -14.87
CA ALA A 300 -9.87 -3.72 -14.92
C ALA A 300 -9.35 -4.08 -13.52
N ARG A 301 -8.88 -5.32 -13.34
CA ARG A 301 -8.03 -5.68 -12.20
C ARG A 301 -6.73 -4.88 -12.31
N ARG A 302 -6.32 -4.24 -11.21
CA ARG A 302 -5.13 -3.38 -11.15
C ARG A 302 -4.01 -4.12 -10.43
N VAL A 303 -2.88 -4.29 -11.09
CA VAL A 303 -1.75 -5.07 -10.60
C VAL A 303 -0.48 -4.24 -10.67
N ALA A 304 0.30 -4.24 -9.60
CA ALA A 304 1.67 -3.76 -9.57
C ALA A 304 2.62 -4.92 -9.28
N VAL A 305 3.74 -4.97 -9.99
CA VAL A 305 4.79 -5.98 -9.81
C VAL A 305 6.11 -5.27 -9.55
N ILE A 306 6.64 -5.37 -8.33
CA ILE A 306 7.96 -4.82 -7.97
C ILE A 306 9.04 -5.88 -8.21
N LEU A 307 10.09 -5.51 -8.94
CA LEU A 307 11.24 -6.33 -9.28
C LEU A 307 12.48 -5.60 -8.78
N THR A 308 13.11 -6.11 -7.72
CA THR A 308 14.29 -5.47 -7.10
C THR A 308 15.14 -6.51 -6.40
N ASP A 309 16.37 -6.19 -6.06
CA ASP A 309 17.26 -7.00 -5.23
C ASP A 309 17.57 -6.33 -3.88
N ILE A 310 16.92 -5.19 -3.60
CA ILE A 310 17.17 -4.38 -2.40
C ILE A 310 15.88 -3.91 -1.73
N VAL A 311 15.99 -3.52 -0.47
CA VAL A 311 14.87 -3.03 0.33
C VAL A 311 14.44 -1.62 -0.13
N PRO A 312 13.16 -1.26 0.04
CA PRO A 312 12.71 0.09 -0.23
C PRO A 312 13.38 1.13 0.68
N GLN A 313 13.82 2.24 0.10
CA GLN A 313 14.19 3.45 0.83
C GLN A 313 12.94 4.05 1.48
N THR A 314 13.06 4.37 2.76
CA THR A 314 12.04 5.05 3.57
C THR A 314 12.62 6.17 4.43
N VAL A 315 11.69 6.94 5.00
CA VAL A 315 11.90 7.99 6.00
C VAL A 315 12.68 7.52 7.24
N TYR A 316 12.76 6.22 7.52
CA TYR A 316 13.48 5.68 8.69
C TYR A 316 14.94 5.33 8.41
N GLY A 317 15.36 5.46 7.16
CA GLY A 317 16.73 5.22 6.72
C GLY A 317 17.74 6.23 7.21
N THR A 318 19.00 5.98 6.88
CA THR A 318 20.12 6.88 7.20
C THR A 318 20.39 7.97 6.13
N PHE A 319 19.72 7.91 4.98
CA PHE A 319 19.96 8.79 3.83
C PHE A 319 19.15 10.10 3.82
N TRP A 320 18.92 10.71 4.99
CA TRP A 320 18.10 11.93 5.11
C TRP A 320 18.63 13.16 4.38
N TYR A 321 19.95 13.27 4.30
CA TYR A 321 20.65 14.45 3.81
C TYR A 321 20.51 14.65 2.28
N SER A 322 20.10 13.63 1.52
CA SER A 322 19.88 13.79 0.08
C SER A 322 18.57 14.55 -0.16
N ILE A 323 18.63 15.58 -1.02
CA ILE A 323 17.46 16.42 -1.35
C ILE A 323 16.34 15.62 -2.02
N ASP A 324 16.70 14.50 -2.66
CA ASP A 324 15.81 13.59 -3.36
C ASP A 324 15.77 12.22 -2.66
N ALA A 325 15.97 12.12 -1.35
CA ALA A 325 15.68 10.86 -0.65
C ALA A 325 14.18 10.69 -0.40
N SER A 326 13.70 9.45 -0.46
CA SER A 326 12.33 9.07 -0.16
C SER A 326 11.92 9.49 1.26
N ILE A 327 10.68 9.98 1.37
CA ILE A 327 9.97 10.18 2.65
C ILE A 327 8.73 9.29 2.74
N ALA A 328 8.60 8.33 1.82
CA ALA A 328 7.52 7.36 1.87
C ALA A 328 7.71 6.41 3.07
N THR A 329 6.59 5.96 3.62
CA THR A 329 6.56 4.96 4.68
C THR A 329 5.78 3.74 4.22
N ARG A 330 5.92 2.62 4.94
CA ARG A 330 5.12 1.42 4.67
C ARG A 330 3.62 1.75 4.79
N SER A 331 3.24 2.45 5.85
CA SER A 331 1.85 2.86 6.11
C SER A 331 1.27 3.71 4.98
N ALA A 332 2.09 4.59 4.37
CA ALA A 332 1.67 5.35 3.19
C ALA A 332 1.30 4.45 2.01
N VAL A 333 2.15 3.46 1.73
CA VAL A 333 1.92 2.49 0.65
C VAL A 333 0.71 1.61 0.94
N GLU A 334 0.53 1.15 2.18
CA GLU A 334 -0.62 0.34 2.57
C GLU A 334 -1.94 1.09 2.38
N GLN A 335 -1.99 2.36 2.78
CA GLN A 335 -3.15 3.21 2.57
C GLN A 335 -3.41 3.47 1.09
N PHE A 336 -2.36 3.73 0.30
CA PHE A 336 -2.46 3.88 -1.15
C PHE A 336 -3.02 2.62 -1.84
N LEU A 337 -2.48 1.45 -1.51
CA LEU A 337 -2.94 0.16 -2.07
C LEU A 337 -4.40 -0.15 -1.68
N ALA A 338 -4.81 0.21 -0.45
CA ALA A 338 -6.19 0.09 -0.01
C ALA A 338 -7.13 1.00 -0.80
N ALA A 339 -6.77 2.28 -0.94
CA ALA A 339 -7.59 3.29 -1.61
C ALA A 339 -7.76 2.99 -3.10
N ASP A 340 -6.66 2.63 -3.78
CA ASP A 340 -6.67 2.40 -5.23
C ASP A 340 -7.03 0.97 -5.63
N GLY A 341 -7.14 0.05 -4.68
CA GLY A 341 -7.50 -1.34 -4.93
C GLY A 341 -6.47 -2.08 -5.79
N ILE A 342 -5.18 -1.76 -5.63
CA ILE A 342 -4.08 -2.36 -6.39
C ILE A 342 -3.66 -3.69 -5.72
N GLU A 343 -3.55 -4.76 -6.50
CA GLU A 343 -2.93 -6.02 -6.09
C GLU A 343 -1.40 -5.90 -6.24
N LEU A 344 -0.65 -6.10 -5.15
CA LEU A 344 0.81 -5.98 -5.17
C LEU A 344 1.49 -7.35 -5.17
N TYR A 345 2.36 -7.57 -6.15
CA TYR A 345 3.28 -8.69 -6.24
C TYR A 345 4.72 -8.19 -6.21
N TYR A 346 5.63 -8.98 -5.66
CA TYR A 346 7.04 -8.58 -5.63
C TYR A 346 7.98 -9.79 -5.78
N ALA A 347 9.08 -9.59 -6.49
CA ALA A 347 10.23 -10.49 -6.53
C ALA A 347 11.42 -9.73 -5.96
N VAL A 348 11.97 -10.23 -4.85
CA VAL A 348 13.15 -9.67 -4.19
C VAL A 348 14.22 -10.73 -3.97
N PHE A 349 15.46 -10.41 -4.35
CA PHE A 349 16.62 -11.26 -4.04
C PHE A 349 16.95 -11.16 -2.54
N GLU A 350 17.16 -12.30 -1.86
CA GLU A 350 17.42 -12.31 -0.41
C GLU A 350 18.88 -12.03 -0.03
N HIS A 351 19.73 -11.62 -0.97
CA HIS A 351 21.12 -11.41 -0.64
C HIS A 351 21.26 -10.09 0.13
N THR A 352 21.67 -10.16 1.39
CA THR A 352 22.09 -8.97 2.14
C THR A 352 23.32 -8.40 1.44
N ALA A 353 23.14 -7.30 0.71
CA ALA A 353 24.24 -6.53 0.15
C ALA A 353 25.20 -6.16 1.29
N PRO A 354 26.52 -6.24 1.09
CA PRO A 354 27.49 -5.94 2.15
C PRO A 354 27.34 -4.54 2.73
N ASP A 355 26.76 -3.62 1.96
CA ASP A 355 26.62 -2.20 2.30
C ASP A 355 25.23 -1.82 2.83
N ILE A 356 24.27 -2.77 2.90
CA ILE A 356 22.94 -2.51 3.49
C ILE A 356 23.03 -2.04 4.95
N GLN A 357 24.11 -2.40 5.64
CA GLN A 357 24.45 -1.97 7.00
C GLN A 357 24.69 -0.45 7.13
N TYR A 358 24.97 0.27 6.04
CA TYR A 358 25.04 1.74 6.07
C TYR A 358 23.65 2.37 6.05
N TYR A 359 22.67 1.69 5.45
CA TYR A 359 21.29 2.13 5.40
C TYR A 359 20.49 1.72 6.63
N TRP A 360 20.59 0.44 6.99
CA TRP A 360 19.81 -0.21 8.00
C TRP A 360 20.73 -0.89 9.01
N GLN A 361 20.66 -0.42 10.24
CA GLN A 361 21.27 -1.06 11.39
C GLN A 361 20.13 -1.45 12.33
N PRO A 362 19.92 -2.75 12.60
CA PRO A 362 18.80 -3.19 13.43
C PRO A 362 18.82 -2.55 14.83
N ASP A 363 20.00 -2.16 15.28
CA ASP A 363 20.18 -1.49 16.57
C ASP A 363 20.08 0.04 16.51
N LYS A 364 20.04 0.69 15.34
CA LYS A 364 19.90 2.15 15.25
C LYS A 364 18.59 2.59 14.61
N ASN A 365 18.15 1.89 13.56
CA ASN A 365 16.96 2.24 12.77
C ASN A 365 16.24 0.98 12.24
N PRO A 366 15.75 0.10 13.12
CA PRO A 366 15.13 -1.18 12.75
C PRO A 366 13.98 -1.06 11.74
N ARG A 367 13.22 0.04 11.78
CA ARG A 367 12.12 0.32 10.84
C ARG A 367 12.54 0.46 9.37
N ALA A 368 13.82 0.69 9.07
CA ALA A 368 14.29 0.84 7.69
C ALA A 368 14.49 -0.50 6.95
N GLY A 369 14.49 -1.64 7.65
CA GLY A 369 14.81 -2.95 7.07
C GLY A 369 13.59 -3.79 6.63
N GLU A 370 13.86 -4.94 6.01
CA GLU A 370 12.81 -5.89 5.56
C GLU A 370 12.13 -6.64 6.71
N THR A 371 12.83 -6.90 7.81
CA THR A 371 12.26 -7.58 8.99
C THR A 371 12.55 -6.74 10.22
N GLY A 372 11.51 -6.12 10.76
CA GLY A 372 11.61 -5.47 12.07
C GLY A 372 11.84 -6.52 13.15
N ASN A 373 12.59 -6.19 14.20
CA ASN A 373 12.86 -7.13 15.29
C ASN A 373 11.57 -7.33 16.11
N PRO A 374 10.95 -8.53 16.10
CA PRO A 374 9.70 -8.78 16.83
C PRO A 374 9.85 -8.62 18.33
N ALA A 375 11.07 -8.78 18.87
CA ALA A 375 11.35 -8.63 20.29
C ALA A 375 11.04 -7.22 20.80
N TYR A 376 11.15 -6.21 19.93
CA TYR A 376 10.87 -4.81 20.27
C TYR A 376 9.49 -4.34 19.79
N GLY A 377 8.70 -5.23 19.16
CA GLY A 377 7.40 -4.87 18.56
C GLY A 377 7.52 -3.86 17.42
N ILE A 378 8.67 -3.82 16.74
CA ILE A 378 8.94 -2.88 15.66
C ILE A 378 8.69 -3.58 14.34
N GLU A 379 7.90 -2.94 13.49
CA GLU A 379 7.55 -3.45 12.16
C GLU A 379 8.52 -2.91 11.10
N GLY A 380 8.97 -3.74 10.16
CA GLY A 380 9.93 -3.34 9.12
C GLY A 380 9.27 -2.58 7.95
N SER A 381 10.06 -1.84 7.17
CA SER A 381 9.63 -1.15 5.95
C SER A 381 9.86 -1.95 4.66
N GLY A 382 9.91 -3.27 4.76
CA GLY A 382 10.10 -4.17 3.62
C GLY A 382 8.86 -4.34 2.74
N LEU A 383 9.06 -4.92 1.56
CA LEU A 383 7.95 -5.39 0.71
C LEU A 383 7.21 -6.57 1.34
N SER A 384 7.93 -7.40 2.11
CA SER A 384 7.36 -8.58 2.74
C SER A 384 6.35 -8.28 3.84
N GLU A 385 6.42 -7.11 4.46
CA GLU A 385 5.57 -6.68 5.56
C GLU A 385 4.32 -5.92 5.12
N LEU A 386 4.17 -5.56 3.83
CA LEU A 386 3.03 -4.77 3.34
C LEU A 386 1.68 -5.50 3.49
N ARG A 387 0.78 -4.96 4.32
CA ARG A 387 -0.58 -5.44 4.60
C ARG A 387 -1.56 -4.26 4.62
N TRP A 388 -2.65 -4.33 3.87
CA TRP A 388 -3.63 -3.24 3.83
C TRP A 388 -5.08 -3.68 4.12
N SER A 389 -5.26 -4.97 4.43
CA SER A 389 -6.43 -5.53 5.13
C SER A 389 -6.12 -6.95 5.60
N ASP A 390 -6.99 -7.54 6.43
CA ASP A 390 -6.84 -8.92 6.92
C ASP A 390 -6.63 -9.96 5.80
N GLU A 391 -7.24 -9.71 4.63
CA GLU A 391 -7.17 -10.60 3.47
C GLU A 391 -6.17 -10.15 2.41
N LYS A 392 -5.76 -8.87 2.40
CA LYS A 392 -4.90 -8.31 1.34
C LYS A 392 -3.51 -7.97 1.85
N LYS A 393 -2.53 -8.59 1.20
CA LYS A 393 -1.11 -8.45 1.47
C LYS A 393 -0.27 -8.55 0.21
N ALA A 394 0.92 -7.98 0.26
CA ALA A 394 1.90 -8.15 -0.80
C ALA A 394 2.19 -9.65 -1.00
N THR A 395 2.16 -10.08 -2.26
CA THR A 395 2.36 -11.48 -2.62
C THR A 395 3.75 -11.70 -3.19
N ARG A 396 4.56 -12.46 -2.46
CA ARG A 396 5.90 -12.81 -2.89
C ARG A 396 5.92 -13.75 -4.09
N LEU A 397 6.78 -13.44 -5.05
CA LEU A 397 7.16 -14.24 -6.20
C LEU A 397 8.53 -14.89 -5.97
N THR A 398 8.95 -15.77 -6.89
CA THR A 398 10.30 -16.38 -6.83
C THR A 398 11.37 -15.37 -7.21
N TRP A 399 12.57 -15.55 -6.68
CA TRP A 399 13.79 -14.97 -7.24
C TRP A 399 14.66 -16.07 -7.89
N PRO A 400 15.18 -15.87 -9.12
CA PRO A 400 14.82 -14.77 -10.03
C PRO A 400 13.33 -14.80 -10.38
N PHE A 401 12.81 -13.65 -10.82
CA PHE A 401 11.42 -13.53 -11.27
C PHE A 401 11.13 -14.52 -12.40
N THR A 402 9.94 -15.13 -12.40
CA THR A 402 9.49 -16.01 -13.48
C THR A 402 8.05 -15.70 -13.87
N ALA A 403 7.78 -15.67 -15.18
CA ALA A 403 6.46 -15.45 -15.74
C ALA A 403 5.42 -16.45 -15.21
N GLY A 404 5.83 -17.73 -15.14
CA GLY A 404 4.96 -18.82 -14.69
C GLY A 404 4.48 -18.65 -13.25
N LYS A 405 5.32 -18.09 -12.36
CA LYS A 405 4.91 -17.88 -10.96
C LYS A 405 3.94 -16.72 -10.82
N LEU A 406 4.16 -15.63 -11.56
CA LEU A 406 3.20 -14.53 -11.61
C LEU A 406 1.85 -15.00 -12.18
N TRP A 407 1.87 -15.78 -13.27
CA TRP A 407 0.68 -16.37 -13.86
C TRP A 407 -0.14 -17.21 -12.87
N GLU A 408 0.52 -18.13 -12.15
CA GLU A 408 -0.10 -18.96 -11.11
C GLU A 408 -0.75 -18.09 -10.02
N LYS A 409 -0.05 -17.05 -9.57
CA LYS A 409 -0.46 -16.21 -8.45
C LYS A 409 -1.58 -15.23 -8.79
N LEU A 410 -1.66 -14.78 -10.03
CA LEU A 410 -2.79 -13.97 -10.52
C LEU A 410 -4.06 -14.80 -10.72
N ALA A 411 -3.93 -16.14 -10.73
CA ALA A 411 -5.00 -17.09 -10.97
C ALA A 411 -5.78 -16.79 -12.27
N LEU A 412 -5.07 -16.36 -13.32
CA LEU A 412 -5.68 -16.00 -14.60
C LEU A 412 -6.34 -17.22 -15.22
N THR A 413 -7.56 -17.03 -15.73
CA THR A 413 -8.31 -18.09 -16.41
C THR A 413 -8.52 -17.73 -17.87
N THR A 414 -8.26 -18.69 -18.75
CA THR A 414 -8.49 -18.52 -20.17
C THR A 414 -10.00 -18.42 -20.42
N SER A 415 -10.42 -17.24 -20.87
CA SER A 415 -11.81 -16.97 -21.23
C SER A 415 -11.98 -17.11 -22.74
N PRO A 416 -13.13 -17.58 -23.24
CA PRO A 416 -13.40 -17.56 -24.67
C PRO A 416 -13.31 -16.12 -25.21
N LEU A 417 -12.87 -15.99 -26.46
CA LEU A 417 -12.78 -14.72 -27.17
C LEU A 417 -14.11 -13.95 -27.07
N LYS A 418 -14.02 -12.70 -26.62
CA LYS A 418 -15.14 -11.78 -26.48
C LYS A 418 -15.19 -10.81 -27.65
N ASP A 419 -14.03 -10.36 -28.13
CA ASP A 419 -13.89 -9.39 -29.20
C ASP A 419 -12.60 -9.64 -30.00
N SER A 420 -12.62 -9.34 -31.29
CA SER A 420 -11.46 -9.47 -32.17
C SER A 420 -11.52 -8.43 -33.28
N LEU A 421 -10.43 -7.67 -33.40
CA LEU A 421 -10.28 -6.56 -34.33
C LEU A 421 -8.90 -6.59 -34.99
N TYR A 422 -8.87 -6.31 -36.28
CA TYR A 422 -7.65 -6.05 -37.05
C TYR A 422 -7.63 -4.61 -37.46
N MET A 423 -6.68 -3.85 -36.93
CA MET A 423 -6.44 -2.47 -37.30
C MET A 423 -5.35 -2.42 -38.37
N MET A 424 -5.64 -1.72 -39.47
CA MET A 424 -4.71 -1.50 -40.57
C MET A 424 -4.47 -0.01 -40.73
N CYS A 425 -3.21 0.39 -40.86
CA CYS A 425 -2.78 1.77 -41.05
C CYS A 425 -1.77 1.88 -42.19
N TRP A 426 -1.97 2.81 -43.13
CA TRP A 426 -1.14 2.96 -44.33
C TRP A 426 -1.10 4.42 -44.81
N PHE A 427 -0.08 4.76 -45.60
CA PHE A 427 -0.10 5.96 -46.45
C PHE A 427 -0.85 5.69 -47.75
N PRO A 428 -1.68 6.64 -48.22
CA PRO A 428 -2.32 6.55 -49.52
C PRO A 428 -1.28 6.46 -50.64
N VAL A 429 -1.60 5.72 -51.70
CA VAL A 429 -0.66 5.40 -52.78
C VAL A 429 -1.00 6.06 -54.11
N ILE A 430 -2.24 6.51 -54.26
CA ILE A 430 -2.65 7.29 -55.42
C ILE A 430 -2.07 8.69 -55.23
N ASP A 431 -1.38 9.24 -56.22
CA ASP A 431 -0.88 10.63 -56.12
C ASP A 431 -2.05 11.59 -56.43
N ARG A 432 -2.20 12.64 -55.64
CA ARG A 432 -3.20 13.69 -55.90
C ARG A 432 -2.97 14.34 -57.25
N ASP A 433 -1.71 14.55 -57.62
CA ASP A 433 -1.34 15.24 -58.85
C ASP A 433 -1.74 14.44 -60.11
N ASP A 434 -1.97 13.13 -59.96
CA ASP A 434 -2.47 12.24 -61.00
C ASP A 434 -4.00 12.30 -61.19
N ILE A 435 -4.74 12.97 -60.29
CA ILE A 435 -6.20 13.07 -60.34
C ILE A 435 -6.63 14.38 -61.03
N PRO A 436 -7.39 14.30 -62.14
CA PRO A 436 -7.82 15.50 -62.86
C PRO A 436 -8.92 16.25 -62.12
N GLY A 437 -8.70 17.54 -61.82
CA GLY A 437 -9.72 18.42 -61.22
C GLY A 437 -9.53 18.63 -59.72
N ALA A 438 -10.55 19.18 -59.06
CA ALA A 438 -10.52 19.40 -57.61
C ALA A 438 -10.96 18.13 -56.86
N LEU A 439 -10.35 17.86 -55.70
CA LEU A 439 -10.62 16.67 -54.89
C LEU A 439 -12.06 16.59 -54.35
N ASP A 440 -12.75 17.73 -54.25
CA ASP A 440 -14.17 17.81 -53.85
C ASP A 440 -15.13 17.17 -54.88
N GLN A 441 -14.63 16.77 -56.05
CA GLN A 441 -15.38 16.06 -57.09
C GLN A 441 -15.26 14.53 -56.97
N TYR A 442 -14.53 14.04 -55.97
CA TYR A 442 -14.19 12.62 -55.82
C TYR A 442 -14.45 12.10 -54.40
N ASP A 443 -14.76 10.81 -54.31
CA ASP A 443 -14.79 10.00 -53.09
C ASP A 443 -13.65 8.97 -53.13
N TYR A 444 -12.99 8.75 -52.00
CA TYR A 444 -12.16 7.57 -51.79
C TYR A 444 -13.05 6.36 -51.56
N LYS A 445 -12.81 5.30 -52.32
CA LYS A 445 -13.32 3.97 -52.03
C LYS A 445 -12.17 3.09 -51.58
N ILE A 446 -12.24 2.62 -50.34
CA ILE A 446 -11.33 1.61 -49.81
C ILE A 446 -12.03 0.26 -49.94
N SER A 447 -11.41 -0.67 -50.66
CA SER A 447 -11.87 -2.04 -50.78
C SER A 447 -10.87 -2.95 -50.10
N ILE A 448 -11.34 -3.72 -49.12
CA ILE A 448 -10.51 -4.65 -48.35
C ILE A 448 -11.04 -6.05 -48.64
N SER A 449 -10.13 -6.96 -48.90
CA SER A 449 -10.43 -8.38 -48.94
C SER A 449 -9.55 -9.15 -47.97
N VAL A 450 -10.11 -10.21 -47.40
CA VAL A 450 -9.41 -11.15 -46.55
C VAL A 450 -9.66 -12.56 -47.07
N LYS A 451 -8.65 -13.44 -47.05
CA LYS A 451 -8.85 -14.85 -47.40
C LYS A 451 -9.90 -15.47 -46.49
N ASP A 452 -10.84 -16.23 -47.07
CA ASP A 452 -11.83 -16.95 -46.29
C ASP A 452 -11.12 -18.05 -45.46
N PRO A 453 -11.18 -18.00 -44.12
CA PRO A 453 -10.48 -18.96 -43.27
C PRO A 453 -10.97 -20.41 -43.46
N GLU A 454 -12.20 -20.61 -43.92
CA GLU A 454 -12.76 -21.95 -44.20
C GLU A 454 -12.53 -22.40 -45.64
N ASN A 455 -12.32 -21.45 -46.56
CA ASN A 455 -12.10 -21.72 -47.98
C ASN A 455 -11.01 -20.79 -48.54
N PRO A 456 -9.72 -21.10 -48.34
CA PRO A 456 -8.62 -20.19 -48.72
C PRO A 456 -8.56 -19.81 -50.21
N GLY A 457 -9.28 -20.52 -51.08
CA GLY A 457 -9.46 -20.17 -52.49
C GLY A 457 -10.54 -19.12 -52.77
N GLN A 458 -11.23 -18.62 -51.74
CA GLN A 458 -12.21 -17.54 -51.80
C GLN A 458 -11.79 -16.41 -50.86
N SER A 459 -12.30 -15.20 -51.11
CA SER A 459 -12.07 -14.04 -50.25
C SER A 459 -13.40 -13.46 -49.77
N LEU A 460 -13.39 -13.00 -48.52
CA LEU A 460 -14.39 -12.08 -47.99
C LEU A 460 -13.99 -10.67 -48.40
N SER A 461 -14.97 -9.78 -48.62
CA SER A 461 -14.67 -8.40 -49.01
C SER A 461 -15.64 -7.42 -48.38
N ALA A 462 -15.11 -6.30 -47.94
CA ALA A 462 -15.84 -5.16 -47.44
C ALA A 462 -15.27 -3.91 -48.11
N SER A 463 -16.10 -2.87 -48.23
CA SER A 463 -15.64 -1.59 -48.74
C SER A 463 -16.39 -0.46 -48.07
N TYR A 464 -15.72 0.66 -47.89
CA TYR A 464 -16.33 1.90 -47.46
C TYR A 464 -15.92 3.02 -48.41
N GLN A 465 -16.75 4.06 -48.44
CA GLN A 465 -16.49 5.28 -49.20
C GLN A 465 -16.46 6.48 -48.27
N LYS A 466 -15.59 7.42 -48.57
CA LYS A 466 -15.49 8.71 -47.87
C LYS A 466 -15.12 9.83 -48.86
N PRO A 467 -15.46 11.09 -48.58
CA PRO A 467 -15.08 12.22 -49.43
C PRO A 467 -13.56 12.28 -49.62
N ALA A 468 -13.06 12.67 -50.80
CA ALA A 468 -11.63 12.89 -51.00
C ALA A 468 -11.14 14.27 -50.52
N SER A 469 -12.06 15.22 -50.40
CA SER A 469 -11.84 16.49 -49.70
C SER A 469 -12.55 16.43 -48.35
N HIS A 470 -11.78 16.55 -47.28
CA HIS A 470 -12.32 16.50 -45.93
C HIS A 470 -12.54 17.91 -45.38
N PRO A 471 -13.69 18.16 -44.72
CA PRO A 471 -13.83 19.36 -43.91
C PRO A 471 -12.86 19.26 -42.74
N THR A 472 -12.10 20.34 -42.53
CA THR A 472 -11.33 20.53 -41.31
C THR A 472 -12.22 21.10 -40.21
N ALA A 473 -11.88 20.75 -38.98
CA ALA A 473 -12.50 21.27 -37.77
C ALA A 473 -11.42 21.95 -36.90
N THR A 474 -11.87 22.84 -36.03
CA THR A 474 -11.04 23.45 -35.00
C THR A 474 -11.46 22.90 -33.65
N ALA A 475 -10.49 22.52 -32.82
CA ALA A 475 -10.71 22.25 -31.41
C ALA A 475 -10.06 23.36 -30.58
N GLU A 476 -10.86 24.04 -29.77
CA GLU A 476 -10.41 25.06 -28.82
C GLU A 476 -10.58 24.51 -27.40
N ILE A 477 -9.46 24.27 -26.72
CA ILE A 477 -9.45 23.78 -25.34
C ILE A 477 -9.01 24.92 -24.43
N GLN A 478 -9.96 25.46 -23.67
CA GLN A 478 -9.68 26.46 -22.66
C GLN A 478 -9.07 25.77 -21.44
N LEU A 479 -7.77 25.96 -21.23
CA LEU A 479 -7.10 25.48 -20.04
C LEU A 479 -7.33 26.43 -18.88
N VAL A 480 -7.75 25.88 -17.75
CA VAL A 480 -7.86 26.61 -16.49
C VAL A 480 -7.15 25.85 -15.39
N ASP A 481 -6.62 26.54 -14.39
CA ASP A 481 -6.22 25.89 -13.14
C ASP A 481 -7.43 25.57 -12.25
N GLU A 482 -7.19 25.01 -11.08
CA GLU A 482 -8.22 24.59 -10.12
C GLU A 482 -9.07 25.77 -9.60
N GLU A 483 -8.57 27.00 -9.69
CA GLU A 483 -9.29 28.22 -9.33
C GLU A 483 -10.10 28.80 -10.49
N GLY A 484 -9.98 28.21 -11.69
CA GLY A 484 -10.63 28.68 -12.90
C GLY A 484 -9.86 29.80 -13.62
N ASN A 485 -8.63 30.12 -13.21
CA ASN A 485 -7.80 31.10 -13.90
C ASN A 485 -7.15 30.47 -15.15
N PRO A 486 -6.88 31.25 -16.21
CA PRO A 486 -6.16 30.77 -17.39
C PRO A 486 -4.85 30.00 -17.08
N PHE A 487 -4.69 28.79 -17.64
CA PHE A 487 -3.45 28.02 -17.52
C PHE A 487 -2.58 28.19 -18.78
N ILE A 488 -1.57 29.06 -18.68
CA ILE A 488 -0.74 29.49 -19.83
C ILE A 488 0.64 28.80 -19.91
N GLU A 489 1.02 28.04 -18.88
CA GLU A 489 2.35 27.41 -18.77
C GLU A 489 2.32 25.92 -19.12
N ALA A 490 1.67 25.57 -20.22
CA ALA A 490 1.43 24.18 -20.62
C ALA A 490 1.91 23.87 -22.04
N TYR A 491 2.13 22.58 -22.27
CA TYR A 491 2.24 21.97 -23.58
C TYR A 491 1.07 21.02 -23.77
N GLY A 492 0.33 21.15 -24.86
CA GLY A 492 -0.73 20.22 -25.25
C GLY A 492 -0.28 19.32 -26.40
N TRP A 493 -0.32 17.99 -26.20
CA TRP A 493 -0.14 16.98 -27.24
C TRP A 493 -1.47 16.29 -27.52
N LEU A 494 -1.93 16.40 -28.75
CA LEU A 494 -3.19 15.80 -29.20
C LEU A 494 -2.88 14.61 -30.11
N TYR A 495 -3.21 13.41 -29.63
CA TYR A 495 -3.01 12.14 -30.32
C TYR A 495 -4.32 11.65 -30.93
N VAL A 496 -4.26 10.99 -32.09
CA VAL A 496 -5.45 10.36 -32.68
C VAL A 496 -5.77 9.07 -31.93
N GLU A 497 -7.05 8.86 -31.59
CA GLU A 497 -7.53 7.60 -31.02
C GLU A 497 -8.10 6.71 -32.13
N ARG A 498 -7.50 5.54 -32.35
CA ARG A 498 -7.85 4.57 -33.41
C ARG A 498 -8.32 3.26 -32.77
N ALA A 499 -9.60 2.92 -32.87
CA ALA A 499 -10.15 1.67 -32.31
C ALA A 499 -9.78 1.41 -30.84
N GLY A 500 -9.77 2.48 -30.02
CA GLY A 500 -9.41 2.43 -28.60
C GLY A 500 -7.91 2.49 -28.30
N ARG A 501 -7.05 2.67 -29.31
CA ARG A 501 -5.60 2.83 -29.19
C ARG A 501 -5.17 4.26 -29.49
N ALA A 502 -4.38 4.90 -28.63
CA ALA A 502 -3.76 6.19 -28.93
C ALA A 502 -2.49 6.01 -29.79
N THR A 503 -2.26 6.91 -30.74
CA THR A 503 -1.05 6.87 -31.60
C THR A 503 0.15 7.48 -30.90
N ASP A 504 1.32 6.83 -30.94
CA ASP A 504 2.56 7.37 -30.33
C ASP A 504 3.36 8.30 -31.27
N ALA A 505 3.14 8.18 -32.58
CA ALA A 505 4.09 8.63 -33.59
C ALA A 505 3.76 9.98 -34.24
N LEU A 506 2.50 10.40 -34.18
CA LEU A 506 2.03 11.63 -34.80
C LEU A 506 1.03 12.30 -33.86
N TYR A 507 1.35 13.54 -33.49
CA TYR A 507 0.54 14.37 -32.61
C TYR A 507 0.46 15.79 -33.14
N HIS A 508 -0.65 16.47 -32.86
CA HIS A 508 -0.71 17.91 -32.97
C HIS A 508 -0.20 18.51 -31.65
N GLN A 509 0.61 19.56 -31.74
CA GLN A 509 1.08 20.29 -30.58
C GLN A 509 0.53 21.71 -30.60
N ALA A 510 0.12 22.19 -29.43
CA ALA A 510 -0.28 23.57 -29.26
C ALA A 510 0.23 24.10 -27.92
N TYR A 511 0.40 25.41 -27.88
CA TYR A 511 0.74 26.19 -26.70
C TYR A 511 -0.46 27.06 -26.36
N PRO A 512 -0.84 27.17 -25.09
CA PRO A 512 -1.93 28.04 -24.70
C PRO A 512 -1.52 29.50 -24.97
N ASP A 513 -2.47 30.32 -25.41
CA ASP A 513 -2.28 31.76 -25.52
C ASP A 513 -2.41 32.46 -24.15
N GLU A 514 -2.39 33.81 -24.13
CA GLU A 514 -2.54 34.60 -22.90
C GLU A 514 -3.88 34.36 -22.17
N THR A 515 -4.87 33.80 -22.87
CA THR A 515 -6.17 33.45 -22.29
C THR A 515 -6.22 32.01 -21.79
N GLY A 516 -5.18 31.20 -22.02
CA GLY A 516 -5.16 29.77 -21.68
C GLY A 516 -5.73 28.87 -22.78
N ALA A 517 -6.05 29.41 -23.95
CA ALA A 517 -6.69 28.65 -25.03
C ALA A 517 -5.65 27.87 -25.84
N LEU A 518 -5.77 26.54 -25.86
CA LEU A 518 -5.12 25.67 -26.84
C LEU A 518 -6.00 25.59 -28.09
N VAL A 519 -5.51 26.10 -29.22
CA VAL A 519 -6.22 26.03 -30.49
C VAL A 519 -5.52 25.05 -31.42
N PHE A 520 -6.21 23.96 -31.73
CA PHE A 520 -5.81 23.00 -32.75
C PHE A 520 -6.65 23.24 -34.00
N THR A 521 -6.02 23.69 -35.08
CA THR A 521 -6.67 23.86 -36.37
C THR A 521 -6.46 22.65 -37.25
N ASP A 522 -7.25 22.60 -38.32
CA ASP A 522 -7.10 21.63 -39.38
C ASP A 522 -7.26 20.16 -38.96
N LEU A 523 -8.02 19.94 -37.89
CA LEU A 523 -8.30 18.60 -37.38
C LEU A 523 -9.31 17.88 -38.26
N VAL A 524 -9.16 16.56 -38.38
CA VAL A 524 -10.17 15.71 -38.99
C VAL A 524 -11.25 15.43 -37.94
N PRO A 525 -12.55 15.46 -38.29
CA PRO A 525 -13.60 15.09 -37.35
C PRO A 525 -13.50 13.62 -36.92
N GLN A 526 -13.00 13.38 -35.71
CA GLN A 526 -12.81 12.06 -35.10
C GLN A 526 -12.47 12.19 -33.61
N ARG A 527 -12.14 11.07 -32.96
CA ARG A 527 -11.78 11.02 -31.55
C ARG A 527 -10.27 11.24 -31.34
N TYR A 528 -9.94 12.01 -30.32
CA TYR A 528 -8.57 12.36 -29.95
C TYR A 528 -8.34 12.17 -28.45
N VAL A 529 -7.08 11.94 -28.08
CA VAL A 529 -6.58 11.95 -26.71
C VAL A 529 -5.64 13.14 -26.54
N LEU A 530 -6.00 14.09 -25.68
CA LEU A 530 -5.17 15.21 -25.28
C LEU A 530 -4.40 14.87 -24.01
N LEU A 531 -3.09 15.11 -24.05
CA LEU A 531 -2.20 15.17 -22.89
C LEU A 531 -1.74 16.62 -22.72
N VAL A 532 -1.90 17.17 -21.53
CA VAL A 532 -1.42 18.51 -21.18
C VAL A 532 -0.42 18.39 -20.05
N THR A 533 0.81 18.90 -20.20
CA THR A 533 1.79 18.96 -19.10
C THR A 533 2.34 20.36 -18.93
N ASP A 534 2.90 20.64 -17.74
CA ASP A 534 3.57 21.89 -17.45
C ASP A 534 5.00 21.94 -18.02
N TYR A 535 5.28 22.91 -18.90
CA TYR A 535 6.60 23.11 -19.55
C TYR A 535 7.29 21.85 -20.12
N GLY A 536 6.57 20.75 -20.36
CA GLY A 536 7.15 19.48 -20.83
C GLY A 536 7.93 18.67 -19.80
N SER A 537 7.98 19.07 -18.52
CA SER A 537 8.71 18.32 -17.48
C SER A 537 7.83 17.30 -16.79
N LEU A 538 8.06 16.01 -17.05
CA LEU A 538 7.37 14.90 -16.39
C LEU A 538 8.09 14.39 -15.13
N LYS A 539 9.19 15.03 -14.72
CA LYS A 539 10.01 14.54 -13.61
C LYS A 539 9.24 14.59 -12.29
N MET A 540 9.02 13.41 -11.71
CA MET A 540 8.61 13.26 -10.32
C MET A 540 9.76 13.72 -9.42
N GLY A 541 9.46 14.31 -8.26
CA GLY A 541 10.47 14.69 -7.26
C GLY A 541 9.86 15.57 -6.18
N PHE A 542 10.27 15.41 -4.92
CA PHE A 542 9.68 16.15 -3.79
C PHE A 542 9.85 17.67 -3.91
N SER A 543 10.94 18.11 -4.53
CA SER A 543 11.28 19.51 -4.77
C SER A 543 10.56 20.14 -5.98
N ASN A 544 9.80 19.35 -6.75
CA ASN A 544 9.19 19.77 -8.02
C ASN A 544 7.65 19.77 -7.95
N LEU A 545 7.04 20.93 -8.15
CA LEU A 545 5.61 21.03 -8.43
C LEU A 545 5.36 20.89 -9.93
N ARG A 546 4.45 20.01 -10.32
CA ARG A 546 4.09 19.71 -11.72
C ARG A 546 2.57 19.62 -11.89
N ALA A 547 2.09 19.74 -13.11
CA ALA A 547 0.67 19.64 -13.42
C ALA A 547 0.44 18.87 -14.72
N ILE A 548 -0.61 18.05 -14.70
CA ILE A 548 -0.94 17.20 -15.84
C ILE A 548 -2.44 17.02 -15.96
N ALA A 549 -2.92 16.99 -17.20
CA ALA A 549 -4.28 16.60 -17.52
C ALA A 549 -4.31 15.67 -18.72
N ARG A 550 -5.24 14.71 -18.70
CA ARG A 550 -5.51 13.81 -19.82
C ARG A 550 -6.99 13.81 -20.12
N LEU A 551 -7.35 13.96 -21.39
CA LEU A 551 -8.74 14.00 -21.83
C LEU A 551 -8.91 13.28 -23.18
N SER A 552 -9.84 12.32 -23.25
CA SER A 552 -10.33 11.79 -24.53
C SER A 552 -11.62 12.50 -24.92
N PHE A 553 -11.71 12.99 -26.15
CA PHE A 553 -12.89 13.69 -26.65
C PHE A 553 -13.08 13.51 -28.17
N GLU A 554 -14.28 13.82 -28.65
CA GLU A 554 -14.64 13.78 -30.07
C GLU A 554 -14.65 15.20 -30.66
N VAL A 555 -14.04 15.35 -31.83
CA VAL A 555 -14.08 16.58 -32.64
C VAL A 555 -15.13 16.37 -33.72
N PRO A 556 -16.28 17.08 -33.68
CA PRO A 556 -17.29 16.99 -34.72
C PRO A 556 -16.94 17.89 -35.92
N PRO A 557 -17.63 17.75 -37.08
CA PRO A 557 -17.35 18.54 -38.27
C PRO A 557 -17.41 20.06 -38.10
N GLU A 558 -18.26 20.55 -37.20
CA GLU A 558 -18.39 21.96 -36.84
C GLU A 558 -17.30 22.49 -35.90
N GLY A 559 -16.40 21.63 -35.41
CA GLY A 559 -15.43 21.96 -34.37
C GLY A 559 -15.97 21.77 -32.95
N THR A 560 -15.08 21.85 -31.97
CA THR A 560 -15.44 21.70 -30.55
C THR A 560 -14.75 22.76 -29.71
N SER A 561 -15.42 23.18 -28.65
CA SER A 561 -14.84 24.05 -27.63
C SER A 561 -15.17 23.46 -26.25
N LEU A 562 -14.15 23.31 -25.43
CA LEU A 562 -14.27 22.69 -24.11
C LEU A 562 -13.32 23.34 -23.12
N THR A 563 -13.66 23.27 -21.84
CA THR A 563 -12.80 23.73 -20.74
C THR A 563 -12.17 22.52 -20.07
N LEU A 564 -10.86 22.55 -19.86
CA LEU A 564 -10.11 21.52 -19.16
C LEU A 564 -9.41 22.13 -17.96
N THR A 565 -9.76 21.65 -16.77
CA THR A 565 -9.02 21.97 -15.55
C THR A 565 -7.72 21.17 -15.53
N VAL A 566 -6.59 21.87 -15.53
CA VAL A 566 -5.25 21.30 -15.42
C VAL A 566 -4.90 21.18 -13.94
N GLN A 567 -4.91 19.94 -13.45
CA GLN A 567 -4.70 19.66 -12.03
C GLN A 567 -3.21 19.52 -11.70
N THR A 568 -2.83 19.97 -10.51
CA THR A 568 -1.57 19.64 -9.87
C THR A 568 -1.42 18.13 -9.76
N ALA A 569 -0.28 17.61 -10.20
CA ALA A 569 -0.04 16.17 -10.14
C ALA A 569 0.35 15.73 -8.72
N ASP A 570 0.44 14.41 -8.51
CA ASP A 570 0.93 13.78 -7.28
C ASP A 570 0.04 13.95 -6.04
N ARG A 571 -1.18 14.49 -6.19
CA ARG A 571 -2.15 14.62 -5.09
C ARG A 571 -2.31 13.31 -4.32
N THR A 572 -2.73 12.25 -5.00
CA THR A 572 -3.01 10.93 -4.38
C THR A 572 -1.77 10.37 -3.67
N ALA A 573 -0.59 10.51 -4.29
CA ALA A 573 0.67 10.07 -3.71
C ALA A 573 1.02 10.88 -2.44
N ASN A 574 0.94 12.20 -2.49
CA ASN A 574 1.27 13.06 -1.35
C ASN A 574 0.27 12.91 -0.21
N GLU A 575 -1.02 12.77 -0.50
CA GLU A 575 -2.06 12.49 0.51
C GLU A 575 -1.76 11.15 1.21
N ALA A 576 -1.39 10.10 0.45
CA ALA A 576 -1.02 8.81 1.03
C ALA A 576 0.25 8.89 1.90
N VAL A 577 1.30 9.58 1.43
CA VAL A 577 2.53 9.79 2.23
C VAL A 577 2.22 10.54 3.51
N LEU A 578 1.42 11.60 3.43
CA LEU A 578 1.02 12.38 4.58
C LEU A 578 0.23 11.57 5.60
N ALA A 579 -0.77 10.83 5.14
CA ALA A 579 -1.60 10.00 6.00
C ALA A 579 -0.79 8.83 6.61
N GLY A 580 0.19 8.30 5.88
CA GLY A 580 1.16 7.34 6.40
C GLY A 580 2.05 7.92 7.50
N LEU A 581 2.58 9.13 7.29
CA LEU A 581 3.41 9.82 8.29
C LEU A 581 2.63 10.21 9.55
N LEU A 582 1.39 10.66 9.40
CA LEU A 582 0.51 10.96 10.54
C LEU A 582 0.18 9.69 11.33
N HIS A 583 -0.14 8.60 10.63
CA HIS A 583 -0.36 7.30 11.26
C HIS A 583 0.88 6.84 12.05
N ASP A 584 2.07 6.93 11.43
CA ASP A 584 3.31 6.50 12.08
C ASP A 584 3.71 7.40 13.27
N LEU A 585 3.33 8.69 13.25
CA LEU A 585 3.49 9.59 14.39
C LEU A 585 2.53 9.24 15.53
N GLU A 586 1.28 8.87 15.24
CA GLU A 586 0.32 8.42 16.25
C GLU A 586 0.66 7.03 16.82
N ASP A 587 1.39 6.20 16.08
CA ASP A 587 1.90 4.90 16.50
C ASP A 587 3.06 5.01 17.51
N TRP A 588 2.75 5.64 18.65
CA TRP A 588 3.63 5.80 19.79
C TRP A 588 3.62 4.53 20.64
N ARG A 589 4.77 3.83 20.71
CA ARG A 589 4.86 2.50 21.37
C ARG A 589 5.04 2.57 22.89
N LEU A 590 5.22 3.75 23.44
CA LEU A 590 5.38 3.99 24.88
C LEU A 590 4.06 4.43 25.52
N SER A 591 4.11 4.78 26.79
CA SER A 591 2.94 5.24 27.52
C SER A 591 2.41 6.57 26.96
N GLY A 592 1.10 6.79 27.05
CA GLY A 592 0.44 8.02 26.61
C GLY A 592 0.14 8.09 25.12
N SER A 593 -0.32 9.24 24.64
CA SER A 593 -0.61 9.48 23.22
C SER A 593 -0.26 10.90 22.80
N PRO A 594 1.01 11.30 22.97
CA PRO A 594 1.40 12.71 22.91
C PRO A 594 1.08 13.38 21.58
N TYR A 595 1.17 12.65 20.46
CA TYR A 595 0.97 13.26 19.16
C TYR A 595 -0.49 13.29 18.69
N ARG A 596 -1.43 12.69 19.44
CA ARG A 596 -2.85 12.63 19.06
C ARG A 596 -3.43 14.02 18.79
N ASN A 597 -3.16 14.97 19.68
CA ASN A 597 -3.74 16.32 19.58
C ASN A 597 -3.22 17.07 18.34
N ILE A 598 -1.90 17.09 18.12
CA ILE A 598 -1.34 17.77 16.95
C ILE A 598 -1.69 17.05 15.64
N VAL A 599 -1.79 15.70 15.64
CA VAL A 599 -2.26 14.94 14.47
C VAL A 599 -3.73 15.24 14.19
N GLY A 600 -4.57 15.37 15.23
CA GLY A 600 -5.94 15.86 15.12
C GLY A 600 -6.01 17.26 14.50
N GLU A 601 -5.22 18.22 15.01
CA GLU A 601 -5.16 19.58 14.47
C GLU A 601 -4.71 19.61 12.99
N ILE A 602 -3.74 18.77 12.63
CA ILE A 602 -3.28 18.64 11.25
C ILE A 602 -4.39 18.03 10.38
N ASN A 603 -5.05 16.96 10.84
CA ASN A 603 -6.16 16.34 10.12
C ASN A 603 -7.33 17.31 9.93
N ASP A 604 -7.68 18.10 10.94
CA ASP A 604 -8.70 19.14 10.84
C ASP A 604 -8.29 20.20 9.81
N TRP A 605 -7.03 20.66 9.84
CA TRP A 605 -6.52 21.62 8.85
C TRP A 605 -6.51 21.07 7.42
N LEU A 606 -6.32 19.77 7.24
CA LEU A 606 -6.35 19.12 5.93
C LEU A 606 -7.78 18.86 5.45
N TYR A 607 -8.64 18.32 6.30
CA TYR A 607 -9.88 17.63 5.90
C TYR A 607 -11.17 18.20 6.52
N ASP A 608 -11.12 19.11 7.51
CA ASP A 608 -12.35 19.69 8.06
C ASP A 608 -12.96 20.72 7.10
N CYS A 609 -13.84 20.25 6.23
CA CYS A 609 -14.51 21.09 5.24
C CYS A 609 -15.49 22.09 5.85
N CYS A 610 -15.90 21.92 7.11
CA CYS A 610 -16.69 22.93 7.81
C CYS A 610 -15.81 24.06 8.35
N GLY A 611 -14.56 23.76 8.69
CA GLY A 611 -13.53 24.69 9.15
C GLY A 611 -12.71 25.35 8.04
N GLY A 612 -12.90 24.96 6.79
CA GLY A 612 -12.12 25.47 5.64
C GLY A 612 -10.78 24.76 5.45
N GLY A 613 -10.74 23.45 5.72
CA GLY A 613 -9.57 22.61 5.51
C GLY A 613 -9.06 22.65 4.06
N ILE A 614 -7.74 22.55 3.91
CA ILE A 614 -7.07 22.88 2.64
C ILE A 614 -7.35 21.88 1.50
N LEU A 615 -7.78 20.65 1.79
CA LEU A 615 -8.04 19.62 0.76
C LEU A 615 -9.51 19.53 0.31
N CYS A 616 -10.38 20.37 0.89
CA CYS A 616 -11.84 20.28 0.71
C CYS A 616 -12.37 20.87 -0.60
N ASP A 617 -11.72 21.91 -1.14
CA ASP A 617 -12.19 22.65 -2.32
C ASP A 617 -11.41 22.30 -3.60
N GLY A 618 -10.67 21.18 -3.59
CA GLY A 618 -9.67 20.86 -4.61
C GLY A 618 -8.25 21.12 -4.09
N MET A 619 -7.24 20.93 -4.95
CA MET A 619 -5.83 21.16 -4.59
C MET A 619 -5.18 22.01 -5.67
N ASN A 620 -4.90 23.27 -5.38
CA ASN A 620 -4.13 24.16 -6.25
C ASN A 620 -2.62 24.11 -5.91
N TRP A 621 -1.82 24.95 -6.57
CA TRP A 621 -0.38 25.06 -6.35
C TRP A 621 0.01 25.48 -4.92
N ARG A 622 -0.76 26.36 -4.29
CA ARG A 622 -0.56 26.80 -2.91
C ARG A 622 -0.78 25.65 -1.94
N GLU A 623 -1.91 24.94 -2.06
CA GLU A 623 -2.20 23.80 -1.20
C GLU A 623 -1.19 22.66 -1.41
N GLN A 624 -0.81 22.37 -2.66
CA GLN A 624 0.18 21.34 -2.97
C GLN A 624 1.59 21.72 -2.45
N ALA A 625 1.98 22.99 -2.53
CA ALA A 625 3.22 23.47 -1.94
C ALA A 625 3.21 23.34 -0.42
N ALA A 626 2.10 23.73 0.23
CA ALA A 626 1.93 23.59 1.68
C ALA A 626 1.95 22.12 2.12
N LEU A 627 1.28 21.24 1.36
CA LEU A 627 1.25 19.80 1.59
C LEU A 627 2.67 19.23 1.56
N ARG A 628 3.47 19.55 0.53
CA ARG A 628 4.85 19.06 0.42
C ARG A 628 5.76 19.54 1.54
N HIS A 629 5.61 20.79 1.98
CA HIS A 629 6.33 21.28 3.16
C HIS A 629 5.92 20.53 4.42
N LEU A 630 4.61 20.29 4.61
CA LEU A 630 4.12 19.48 5.72
C LEU A 630 4.67 18.05 5.66
N THR A 631 4.64 17.40 4.50
CA THR A 631 5.17 16.04 4.31
C THR A 631 6.65 15.97 4.66
N LEU A 632 7.46 16.95 4.24
CA LEU A 632 8.87 17.01 4.64
C LEU A 632 9.04 17.16 6.15
N VAL A 633 8.32 18.11 6.76
CA VAL A 633 8.36 18.36 8.20
C VAL A 633 7.99 17.08 8.96
N LEU A 634 6.84 16.50 8.65
CA LEU A 634 6.37 15.27 9.29
C LEU A 634 7.33 14.10 9.05
N GLY A 635 7.95 13.99 7.88
CA GLY A 635 8.99 13.00 7.65
C GLY A 635 10.15 13.16 8.62
N GLY A 636 10.68 14.38 8.76
CA GLY A 636 11.80 14.66 9.65
C GLY A 636 11.44 14.32 11.10
N TYR A 637 10.28 14.78 11.57
CA TYR A 637 9.79 14.44 12.90
C TYR A 637 9.50 12.92 13.03
N ALA A 638 8.92 12.24 12.06
CA ALA A 638 8.69 10.79 12.12
C ALA A 638 10.00 10.01 12.28
N ASN A 639 11.06 10.39 11.54
CA ASN A 639 12.38 9.78 11.69
C ASN A 639 12.95 10.01 13.10
N LEU A 640 12.94 11.26 13.55
CA LEU A 640 13.47 11.62 14.85
C LEU A 640 12.68 10.94 15.99
N ASN A 641 11.36 10.85 15.85
CA ASN A 641 10.47 10.19 16.80
C ASN A 641 10.73 8.69 16.87
N GLU A 642 10.93 8.02 15.72
CA GLU A 642 11.24 6.59 15.68
C GLU A 642 12.54 6.27 16.42
N TYR A 643 13.59 7.07 16.19
CA TYR A 643 14.84 6.94 16.93
C TYR A 643 14.62 7.13 18.44
N SER A 644 13.89 8.18 18.82
CA SER A 644 13.67 8.52 20.22
C SER A 644 12.85 7.48 20.95
N GLN A 645 11.82 6.92 20.30
CA GLN A 645 11.02 5.87 20.93
C GLN A 645 11.81 4.58 21.11
N LEU A 646 12.71 4.23 20.18
CA LEU A 646 13.60 3.07 20.32
C LEU A 646 14.52 3.24 21.54
N GLU A 647 15.18 4.40 21.66
CA GLU A 647 16.07 4.66 22.80
C GLU A 647 15.32 4.73 24.12
N ALA A 648 14.10 5.25 24.10
CA ALA A 648 13.24 5.28 25.26
C ALA A 648 12.73 3.89 25.66
N GLN A 649 12.38 3.03 24.71
CA GLN A 649 12.06 1.60 24.96
C GLN A 649 13.25 0.89 25.61
N ARG A 650 14.46 1.11 25.07
CA ARG A 650 15.70 0.56 25.66
C ARG A 650 15.98 1.12 27.06
N ALA A 651 15.72 2.40 27.31
CA ALA A 651 15.87 2.97 28.64
C ALA A 651 14.88 2.35 29.64
N VAL A 652 13.65 2.05 29.22
CA VAL A 652 12.66 1.31 30.01
C VAL A 652 13.16 -0.10 30.31
N GLU A 653 13.67 -0.81 29.30
CA GLU A 653 14.22 -2.17 29.44
C GLU A 653 15.45 -2.21 30.35
N ASP A 654 16.41 -1.30 30.16
CA ASP A 654 17.59 -1.17 31.03
C ASP A 654 17.17 -0.93 32.48
N PHE A 655 16.22 -0.02 32.70
CA PHE A 655 15.76 0.28 34.04
C PHE A 655 15.05 -0.92 34.67
N GLN A 656 14.21 -1.63 33.89
CA GLN A 656 13.61 -2.88 34.34
C GLN A 656 14.67 -3.93 34.70
N ASN A 657 15.70 -4.10 33.86
CA ASN A 657 16.77 -5.05 34.10
C ASN A 657 17.57 -4.69 35.37
N ILE A 658 17.89 -3.41 35.57
CA ILE A 658 18.54 -2.92 36.80
C ILE A 658 17.73 -3.32 38.03
N ILE A 659 16.42 -3.06 38.01
CA ILE A 659 15.53 -3.37 39.14
C ILE A 659 15.44 -4.88 39.38
N LEU A 660 15.28 -5.69 38.33
CA LEU A 660 15.22 -7.15 38.46
C LEU A 660 16.55 -7.76 38.93
N GLN A 661 17.70 -7.25 38.47
CA GLN A 661 19.02 -7.72 38.89
C GLN A 661 19.30 -7.37 40.36
N ILE A 662 18.90 -6.17 40.83
CA ILE A 662 18.95 -5.82 42.25
C ILE A 662 18.13 -6.82 43.07
N GLY A 663 16.93 -7.19 42.60
CA GLY A 663 16.11 -8.20 43.26
C GLY A 663 16.77 -9.58 43.34
N ARG A 664 17.40 -10.03 42.25
CA ARG A 664 18.14 -11.31 42.23
C ARG A 664 19.33 -11.29 43.20
N LEU A 665 20.09 -10.19 43.24
CA LEU A 665 21.20 -10.03 44.16
C LEU A 665 20.76 -10.15 45.63
N VAL A 666 19.67 -9.47 46.01
CA VAL A 666 19.10 -9.57 47.36
C VAL A 666 18.75 -11.02 47.70
N GLN A 667 18.12 -11.73 46.76
CA GLN A 667 17.74 -13.13 46.95
C GLN A 667 18.95 -14.08 47.02
N GLU A 668 20.01 -13.83 46.24
CA GLU A 668 21.27 -14.59 46.32
C GLU A 668 22.02 -14.35 47.63
N ILE A 669 22.08 -13.10 48.12
CA ILE A 669 22.63 -12.76 49.44
C ILE A 669 21.86 -13.50 50.54
N ARG A 670 20.53 -13.60 50.44
CA ARG A 670 19.70 -14.36 51.39
C ARG A 670 19.94 -15.86 51.33
N ASN A 671 20.03 -16.43 50.12
CA ASN A 671 20.33 -17.85 49.97
C ASN A 671 21.68 -18.21 50.60
N LEU A 672 22.66 -17.30 50.53
CA LEU A 672 23.94 -17.43 51.23
C LEU A 672 23.81 -17.33 52.76
N GLN A 673 22.97 -16.44 53.29
CA GLN A 673 22.68 -16.38 54.73
C GLN A 673 21.95 -17.64 55.24
N GLY A 674 20.98 -18.14 54.47
CA GLY A 674 20.19 -19.33 54.82
C GLY A 674 20.98 -20.63 54.73
N SER A 675 21.90 -20.75 53.76
CA SER A 675 22.77 -21.91 53.62
C SER A 675 23.80 -21.98 54.75
N THR A 676 24.45 -20.86 55.09
CA THR A 676 25.52 -20.79 56.11
C THR A 676 25.06 -21.07 57.54
N GLU A 677 23.82 -20.77 57.93
CA GLU A 677 23.33 -21.07 59.28
C GLU A 677 23.04 -22.56 59.55
N GLN A 678 22.71 -23.32 58.50
CA GLN A 678 22.21 -24.70 58.61
C GLN A 678 23.26 -25.74 58.20
N SER A 679 24.08 -25.47 57.19
CA SER A 679 25.17 -26.36 56.74
C SER A 679 26.31 -26.47 57.76
N TRP A 680 26.66 -25.38 58.45
CA TRP A 680 27.83 -25.34 59.36
C TRP A 680 27.60 -26.08 60.68
N LYS A 681 26.36 -26.11 61.19
CA LYS A 681 26.01 -26.91 62.37
C LYS A 681 26.17 -28.41 62.10
N GLU A 682 25.97 -28.85 60.86
CA GLU A 682 26.12 -30.24 60.43
C GLU A 682 27.59 -30.58 60.11
N ALA A 683 28.35 -29.64 59.54
CA ALA A 683 29.78 -29.78 59.26
C ALA A 683 30.66 -29.82 60.52
N LEU A 684 30.39 -28.96 61.51
CA LEU A 684 31.10 -28.92 62.80
C LEU A 684 30.80 -30.14 63.68
N ALA A 685 29.67 -30.82 63.46
CA ALA A 685 29.34 -32.08 64.12
C ALA A 685 30.14 -33.28 63.56
N ALA A 686 30.78 -33.16 62.40
CA ALA A 686 31.57 -34.23 61.79
C ALA A 686 32.95 -34.37 62.49
N ALA A 687 33.05 -35.34 63.39
CA ALA A 687 34.22 -35.61 64.23
C ALA A 687 35.56 -35.80 63.47
N GLY A 688 35.53 -36.12 62.16
CA GLY A 688 36.73 -36.31 61.34
C GLY A 688 37.48 -35.02 60.99
N PHE A 689 36.78 -33.89 60.86
CA PHE A 689 37.35 -32.60 60.46
C PHE A 689 38.22 -31.98 61.58
N ARG A 690 37.71 -32.00 62.82
CA ARG A 690 38.41 -31.48 64.01
C ARG A 690 39.74 -32.20 64.26
N ALA A 691 39.75 -33.52 64.09
CA ALA A 691 40.94 -34.36 64.27
C ALA A 691 42.01 -34.14 63.18
N ALA A 692 41.61 -33.94 61.92
CA ALA A 692 42.54 -33.70 60.82
C ALA A 692 43.15 -32.29 60.86
N LEU A 693 42.35 -31.27 61.19
CA LEU A 693 42.82 -29.89 61.33
C LEU A 693 43.74 -29.72 62.55
N ASP A 694 43.43 -30.35 63.69
CA ASP A 694 44.31 -30.34 64.87
C ASP A 694 45.69 -30.95 64.56
N LEU A 695 45.72 -31.99 63.72
CA LEU A 695 46.96 -32.66 63.29
C LEU A 695 47.79 -31.80 62.33
N ALA A 696 47.14 -31.12 61.38
CA ALA A 696 47.80 -30.31 60.35
C ALA A 696 48.25 -28.93 60.84
N THR A 697 47.54 -28.37 61.82
CA THR A 697 47.76 -27.01 62.33
C THR A 697 48.45 -26.98 63.69
N ALA A 698 48.95 -28.12 64.16
CA ALA A 698 49.61 -28.30 65.45
C ALA A 698 48.79 -27.76 66.65
N GLY A 699 47.49 -28.03 66.67
CA GLY A 699 46.57 -27.60 67.73
C GLY A 699 46.09 -26.14 67.63
N GLN A 700 46.21 -25.50 66.46
CA GLN A 700 45.64 -24.16 66.19
C GLN A 700 44.33 -24.21 65.39
N ALA A 701 43.70 -25.39 65.28
CA ALA A 701 42.49 -25.57 64.49
C ALA A 701 41.36 -24.64 64.92
N GLU A 702 41.19 -24.47 66.22
CA GLU A 702 40.17 -23.59 66.80
C GLU A 702 40.39 -22.10 66.43
N VAL A 703 41.65 -21.67 66.30
CA VAL A 703 42.03 -20.31 65.90
C VAL A 703 41.79 -20.08 64.41
N ILE A 704 42.11 -21.06 63.57
CA ILE A 704 41.92 -20.98 62.11
C ILE A 704 40.42 -21.06 61.76
N ILE A 705 39.67 -21.96 62.40
CA ILE A 705 38.22 -22.06 62.27
C ILE A 705 37.56 -20.74 62.71
N SER A 706 37.90 -20.22 63.89
CA SER A 706 37.37 -18.93 64.37
C SER A 706 37.76 -17.77 63.45
N GLY A 707 38.94 -17.82 62.81
CA GLY A 707 39.40 -16.82 61.87
C GLY A 707 38.65 -16.85 60.53
N VAL A 708 38.35 -18.04 60.01
CA VAL A 708 37.54 -18.23 58.79
C VAL A 708 36.08 -17.90 59.07
N GLU A 709 35.52 -18.31 60.21
CA GLU A 709 34.17 -17.91 60.67
C GLU A 709 34.07 -16.39 60.80
N ALA A 710 35.06 -15.74 61.43
CA ALA A 710 35.08 -14.29 61.56
C ALA A 710 35.21 -13.58 60.21
N LEU A 711 35.98 -14.13 59.27
CA LEU A 711 36.19 -13.54 57.95
C LEU A 711 34.98 -13.74 57.03
N LEU A 712 34.35 -14.92 57.03
CA LEU A 712 33.13 -15.20 56.28
C LEU A 712 31.93 -14.47 56.87
N LYS A 713 31.85 -14.38 58.20
CA LYS A 713 30.87 -13.53 58.87
C LYS A 713 31.09 -12.07 58.52
N GLN A 714 32.33 -11.56 58.58
CA GLN A 714 32.63 -10.20 58.14
C GLN A 714 32.31 -9.98 56.66
N LEU A 715 32.55 -10.97 55.80
CA LEU A 715 32.22 -10.89 54.38
C LEU A 715 30.70 -10.91 54.15
N THR A 716 29.96 -11.73 54.89
CA THR A 716 28.49 -11.81 54.82
C THR A 716 27.85 -10.56 55.39
N ASP A 717 28.31 -10.10 56.56
CA ASP A 717 27.91 -8.84 57.20
C ASP A 717 28.24 -7.66 56.25
N TYR A 718 29.42 -7.64 55.63
CA TYR A 718 29.79 -6.64 54.62
C TYR A 718 28.88 -6.71 53.39
N LEU A 719 28.63 -7.90 52.83
CA LEU A 719 27.76 -8.06 51.66
C LEU A 719 26.31 -7.64 51.93
N THR A 720 25.82 -7.88 53.15
CA THR A 720 24.43 -7.60 53.56
C THR A 720 24.24 -6.15 54.02
N ASP A 721 25.13 -5.66 54.90
CA ASP A 721 24.93 -4.40 55.64
C ASP A 721 25.66 -3.21 54.99
N GLU A 722 26.68 -3.44 54.15
CA GLU A 722 27.54 -2.38 53.60
C GLU A 722 27.54 -2.37 52.06
N PHE A 723 27.94 -3.47 51.41
CA PHE A 723 28.13 -3.57 49.96
C PHE A 723 26.86 -3.28 49.15
N PHE A 724 25.71 -3.80 49.58
CA PHE A 724 24.43 -3.53 48.91
C PHE A 724 24.13 -2.03 48.87
N TYR A 725 24.27 -1.33 50.01
CA TYR A 725 24.06 0.12 50.08
C TYR A 725 25.15 0.90 49.35
N GLU A 726 26.40 0.45 49.36
CA GLU A 726 27.49 1.05 48.60
C GLU A 726 27.25 0.92 47.09
N LEU A 727 26.82 -0.25 46.61
CA LEU A 727 26.48 -0.50 45.21
C LEU A 727 25.32 0.40 44.77
N VAL A 728 24.25 0.46 45.58
CA VAL A 728 23.11 1.35 45.34
C VAL A 728 23.52 2.82 45.29
N ASN A 729 24.35 3.27 46.22
CA ASN A 729 24.84 4.65 46.24
C ASN A 729 25.77 4.95 45.05
N LEU A 730 26.58 3.98 44.64
CA LEU A 730 27.43 4.10 43.45
C LEU A 730 26.57 4.18 42.18
N MET A 731 25.54 3.35 42.04
CA MET A 731 24.59 3.42 40.92
C MET A 731 23.93 4.80 40.83
N LYS A 732 23.40 5.30 41.95
CA LYS A 732 22.83 6.67 42.01
C LYS A 732 23.85 7.71 41.58
N GLN A 733 25.06 7.66 42.12
CA GLN A 733 26.13 8.59 41.78
C GLN A 733 26.44 8.55 40.28
N LYS A 734 26.47 7.37 39.66
CA LYS A 734 26.76 7.20 38.23
C LYS A 734 25.61 7.69 37.34
N ILE A 735 24.36 7.34 37.66
CA ILE A 735 23.17 7.84 36.94
C ILE A 735 23.12 9.38 37.02
N MET A 736 23.30 9.94 38.21
CA MET A 736 23.30 11.39 38.42
C MET A 736 24.45 12.09 37.70
N ALA A 737 25.66 11.52 37.72
CA ALA A 737 26.80 12.06 36.99
C ALA A 737 26.62 12.00 35.47
N ALA A 738 26.02 10.92 34.95
CA ALA A 738 25.74 10.76 33.53
C ALA A 738 24.66 11.73 33.04
N THR A 739 23.60 11.93 33.84
CA THR A 739 22.42 12.74 33.48
C THR A 739 22.51 14.21 33.88
N GLY A 740 23.42 14.58 34.79
CA GLY A 740 23.50 15.94 35.36
C GLY A 740 22.42 16.28 36.38
N ILE A 741 21.71 15.27 36.90
CA ILE A 741 20.55 15.43 37.79
C ILE A 741 20.97 15.75 39.24
N GLU A 742 20.29 16.73 39.86
CA GLU A 742 20.52 17.12 41.27
C GLU A 742 19.97 16.10 42.29
N ALA A 743 20.53 16.11 43.49
CA ALA A 743 20.07 15.29 44.60
C ALA A 743 18.64 15.69 45.01
N GLY A 744 17.69 14.76 44.92
CA GLY A 744 16.26 14.99 45.22
C GLY A 744 15.34 15.00 43.99
N HIS A 745 15.87 14.81 42.78
CA HIS A 745 15.05 14.57 41.59
C HIS A 745 14.28 13.24 41.73
N PRO A 746 13.07 13.12 41.17
CA PRO A 746 12.28 11.89 41.15
C PRO A 746 13.00 10.60 40.74
N VAL A 747 14.14 10.68 40.01
CA VAL A 747 14.99 9.51 39.67
C VAL A 747 15.65 8.91 40.90
N ALA A 748 16.20 9.76 41.75
CA ALA A 748 16.87 9.33 42.96
C ALA A 748 15.85 8.67 43.88
N THR A 749 14.67 9.30 44.02
CA THR A 749 13.52 8.73 44.71
C THR A 749 13.05 7.42 44.07
N MET A 750 13.12 7.30 42.74
CA MET A 750 12.74 6.09 42.04
C MET A 750 13.68 4.92 42.35
N ILE A 751 14.99 5.17 42.35
CA ILE A 751 16.00 4.17 42.72
C ILE A 751 15.91 3.86 44.22
N ASP A 752 15.79 4.87 45.08
CA ASP A 752 15.62 4.72 46.53
C ASP A 752 14.44 3.82 46.85
N THR A 753 13.28 4.12 46.26
CA THR A 753 12.04 3.38 46.51
C THR A 753 12.09 1.97 45.93
N SER A 754 12.70 1.77 44.76
CA SER A 754 12.82 0.42 44.19
C SER A 754 13.77 -0.43 45.03
N VAL A 755 14.84 0.14 45.56
CA VAL A 755 15.75 -0.54 46.49
C VAL A 755 15.06 -0.84 47.82
N GLU A 756 14.35 0.13 48.39
CA GLU A 756 13.51 -0.07 49.58
C GLU A 756 12.44 -1.13 49.34
N LEU A 757 11.86 -1.18 48.14
CA LEU A 757 10.85 -2.16 47.77
C LEU A 757 11.43 -3.57 47.83
N TYR A 758 12.54 -3.84 47.16
CA TYR A 758 13.13 -5.19 47.14
C TYR A 758 13.67 -5.59 48.50
N HIS A 759 14.17 -4.62 49.28
CA HIS A 759 14.53 -4.83 50.67
C HIS A 759 13.29 -5.22 51.51
N ASP A 760 12.24 -4.41 51.53
CA ASP A 760 11.03 -4.64 52.33
C ASP A 760 10.20 -5.85 51.84
N TRP A 761 10.27 -6.17 50.54
CA TRP A 761 9.53 -7.24 49.87
C TRP A 761 9.91 -8.62 50.40
N GLU A 762 11.20 -8.91 50.56
CA GLU A 762 11.66 -10.25 50.93
C GLU A 762 11.97 -10.43 52.42
N PHE A 763 12.00 -9.37 53.23
CA PHE A 763 12.06 -9.45 54.70
C PHE A 763 10.69 -9.66 55.38
N SER A 764 9.59 -9.74 54.62
CA SER A 764 8.28 -10.13 55.16
C SER A 764 8.11 -11.67 55.14
N GLU A 765 7.77 -12.27 56.28
CA GLU A 765 7.73 -13.75 56.45
C GLU A 765 6.48 -14.44 55.84
N ASP A 766 5.50 -13.72 55.27
CA ASP A 766 4.17 -14.27 54.96
C ASP A 766 3.71 -14.13 53.48
N SER A 767 3.74 -15.26 52.75
CA SER A 767 2.92 -15.64 51.57
C SER A 767 2.88 -14.74 50.30
N GLU A 768 2.70 -15.38 49.13
CA GLU A 768 2.50 -14.75 47.81
C GLU A 768 1.42 -13.64 47.76
N GLU A 769 0.54 -13.53 48.76
CA GLU A 769 -0.49 -12.48 48.87
C GLU A 769 0.04 -11.11 49.32
N HIS A 770 1.16 -11.02 50.05
CA HIS A 770 1.75 -9.73 50.46
C HIS A 770 2.56 -9.03 49.36
N ASN A 771 2.86 -9.73 48.26
CA ASN A 771 3.82 -9.27 47.25
C ASN A 771 3.28 -8.15 46.33
N LEU A 772 1.99 -8.18 45.96
CA LEU A 772 1.38 -7.14 45.13
C LEU A 772 1.13 -5.84 45.92
N ASP A 773 0.76 -5.95 47.20
CA ASP A 773 0.51 -4.79 48.06
C ASP A 773 1.81 -4.01 48.35
N LEU A 774 2.94 -4.71 48.45
CA LEU A 774 4.27 -4.09 48.55
C LEU A 774 4.65 -3.33 47.28
N ILE A 775 4.49 -3.95 46.10
CA ILE A 775 4.71 -3.28 44.80
C ILE A 775 3.84 -2.05 44.66
N TRP A 776 2.61 -2.10 45.16
CA TRP A 776 1.73 -0.94 45.17
C TRP A 776 2.15 0.13 46.16
N GLY A 777 2.67 -0.26 47.32
CA GLY A 777 3.34 0.65 48.25
C GLY A 777 4.56 1.34 47.62
N ALA A 778 5.34 0.62 46.81
CA ALA A 778 6.41 1.23 46.03
C ALA A 778 5.90 2.08 44.88
N ALA A 779 4.90 1.64 44.11
CA ALA A 779 4.28 2.45 43.07
C ALA A 779 3.85 3.81 43.67
N GLN A 780 3.16 3.79 44.81
CA GLN A 780 2.80 4.98 45.58
C GLN A 780 4.02 5.87 45.89
N LYS A 781 5.10 5.30 46.45
CA LYS A 781 6.35 6.02 46.74
C LYS A 781 7.10 6.50 45.47
N LEU A 782 6.98 5.78 44.35
CA LEU A 782 7.61 6.01 43.02
C LEU A 782 6.99 7.15 42.21
N SER A 783 6.45 8.17 42.88
CA SER A 783 5.75 9.30 42.27
C SER A 783 4.34 9.02 41.75
N LEU A 784 3.80 7.80 41.89
CA LEU A 784 2.36 7.58 41.66
C LEU A 784 1.57 8.47 42.64
N GLN A 785 2.01 8.64 43.89
CA GLN A 785 1.40 9.57 44.84
C GLN A 785 1.53 11.05 44.40
N LEU A 786 2.66 11.51 43.86
CA LEU A 786 2.82 12.90 43.40
C LEU A 786 1.93 13.23 42.19
N PHE A 787 1.80 12.29 41.25
CA PHE A 787 0.92 12.44 40.09
C PHE A 787 -0.55 12.21 40.44
N ILE A 788 -0.86 11.21 41.27
CA ILE A 788 -2.21 10.95 41.78
C ILE A 788 -2.68 12.08 42.68
N ASP A 789 -1.85 12.69 43.52
CA ASP A 789 -2.26 13.82 44.35
C ASP A 789 -2.61 15.03 43.49
N ARG A 790 -1.74 15.40 42.53
CA ARG A 790 -2.04 16.46 41.55
C ARG A 790 -3.29 16.15 40.72
N ALA A 791 -3.54 14.88 40.43
CA ALA A 791 -4.66 14.42 39.63
C ALA A 791 -6.00 14.34 40.39
N ILE A 792 -5.99 13.78 41.60
CA ILE A 792 -7.13 13.69 42.51
C ILE A 792 -7.56 15.12 42.90
N ASP A 793 -6.60 16.02 43.10
CA ASP A 793 -6.89 17.45 43.32
C ASP A 793 -7.52 18.13 42.10
N SER A 794 -7.20 17.65 40.88
CA SER A 794 -7.71 18.20 39.62
C SER A 794 -9.05 17.59 39.19
N VAL A 795 -9.41 16.38 39.68
CA VAL A 795 -10.58 15.62 39.21
C VAL A 795 -11.35 15.03 40.40
N SER A 796 -12.60 15.46 40.59
CA SER A 796 -13.43 14.93 41.67
C SER A 796 -13.85 13.47 41.42
N GLU A 797 -14.01 12.66 42.49
CA GLU A 797 -14.57 11.29 42.39
C GLU A 797 -15.90 11.29 41.63
N LYS A 798 -16.71 12.34 41.82
CA LYS A 798 -17.96 12.54 41.10
C LYS A 798 -17.76 12.68 39.59
N THR A 799 -16.73 13.38 39.15
CA THR A 799 -16.40 13.53 37.72
C THR A 799 -16.15 12.17 37.10
N VAL A 800 -15.35 11.32 37.75
CA VAL A 800 -15.04 9.96 37.27
C VAL A 800 -16.26 9.06 37.23
N GLN A 801 -17.12 9.14 38.26
CA GLN A 801 -18.38 8.40 38.28
C GLN A 801 -19.34 8.83 37.17
N ASP A 802 -19.45 10.14 36.95
CA ASP A 802 -20.32 10.72 35.92
C ASP A 802 -19.86 10.32 34.52
N VAL A 803 -18.54 10.35 34.29
CA VAL A 803 -17.88 9.90 33.05
C VAL A 803 -18.21 8.43 32.78
N PHE A 804 -17.90 7.52 33.72
CA PHE A 804 -18.17 6.09 33.57
C PHE A 804 -19.64 5.79 33.29
N THR A 805 -20.54 6.53 33.92
CA THR A 805 -21.98 6.31 33.74
C THR A 805 -22.42 6.65 32.31
N ARG A 806 -21.79 7.64 31.67
CA ARG A 806 -22.15 8.16 30.35
C ARG A 806 -21.46 7.50 29.17
N LEU A 807 -20.39 6.72 29.41
CA LEU A 807 -19.65 6.06 28.32
C LEU A 807 -20.59 5.22 27.43
N PRO A 808 -20.68 5.52 26.12
CA PRO A 808 -21.44 4.71 25.19
C PRO A 808 -20.77 3.34 25.02
N MET A 809 -21.56 2.27 25.05
CA MET A 809 -21.06 0.91 24.85
C MET A 809 -21.72 0.34 23.61
N GLU A 810 -20.93 0.02 22.60
CA GLU A 810 -21.41 -0.30 21.26
C GLU A 810 -21.67 -1.79 21.09
N ASN A 811 -20.84 -2.64 21.71
CA ASN A 811 -20.94 -4.08 21.58
C ASN A 811 -21.29 -4.78 22.92
N ALA A 812 -21.53 -6.09 22.84
CA ALA A 812 -21.92 -6.89 24.02
C ALA A 812 -20.77 -7.12 25.00
N VAL A 813 -19.53 -7.21 24.51
CA VAL A 813 -18.33 -7.41 25.33
C VAL A 813 -18.06 -6.17 26.17
N GLU A 814 -18.13 -4.99 25.56
CA GLU A 814 -17.99 -3.70 26.23
C GLU A 814 -19.00 -3.53 27.37
N ARG A 815 -20.27 -3.86 27.11
CA ARG A 815 -21.33 -3.80 28.13
C ARG A 815 -21.08 -4.73 29.32
N ALA A 816 -20.48 -5.90 29.09
CA ALA A 816 -20.13 -6.84 30.14
C ALA A 816 -18.88 -6.41 30.93
N LEU A 817 -17.88 -5.81 30.27
CA LEU A 817 -16.64 -5.35 30.89
C LEU A 817 -16.81 -4.03 31.66
N LYS A 818 -17.66 -3.12 31.19
CA LYS A 818 -17.89 -1.79 31.81
C LYS A 818 -18.08 -1.83 33.34
N PRO A 819 -18.97 -2.66 33.93
CA PRO A 819 -19.14 -2.70 35.39
C PRO A 819 -17.91 -3.26 36.11
N LEU A 820 -17.17 -4.18 35.49
CA LEU A 820 -15.95 -4.77 36.06
C LEU A 820 -14.78 -3.76 36.06
N LEU A 821 -14.59 -3.04 34.95
CA LEU A 821 -13.59 -1.96 34.86
C LEU A 821 -13.92 -0.82 35.80
N LYS A 822 -15.19 -0.46 35.92
CA LYS A 822 -15.65 0.56 36.88
C LYS A 822 -15.27 0.21 38.31
N ASP A 823 -15.46 -1.05 38.72
CA ASP A 823 -15.11 -1.52 40.05
C ASP A 823 -13.60 -1.49 40.30
N LEU A 824 -12.80 -1.95 39.31
CA LEU A 824 -11.34 -1.90 39.36
C LEU A 824 -10.82 -0.45 39.50
N VAL A 825 -11.39 0.48 38.74
CA VAL A 825 -11.00 1.90 38.76
C VAL A 825 -11.41 2.59 40.06
N GLN A 826 -12.60 2.29 40.57
CA GLN A 826 -13.14 2.97 41.76
C GLN A 826 -12.24 2.81 42.99
N VAL A 827 -11.57 1.67 43.11
CA VAL A 827 -10.63 1.38 44.19
C VAL A 827 -9.46 2.35 44.20
N MET A 828 -9.04 2.81 43.02
CA MET A 828 -7.94 3.77 42.90
C MET A 828 -8.34 5.19 43.35
N TRP A 829 -9.60 5.57 43.14
CA TRP A 829 -10.03 6.97 43.32
C TRP A 829 -10.34 7.34 44.77
N ARG A 830 -10.60 6.36 45.63
CA ARG A 830 -11.06 6.63 47.01
C ARG A 830 -9.98 7.11 47.97
N GLY A 831 -8.80 7.47 47.47
CA GLY A 831 -7.81 8.29 48.19
C GLY A 831 -7.17 7.66 49.42
N VAL A 832 -7.38 6.36 49.69
CA VAL A 832 -6.76 5.66 50.82
C VAL A 832 -6.06 4.39 50.31
N GLN A 833 -4.77 4.57 49.96
CA GLN A 833 -3.72 3.55 49.97
C GLN A 833 -3.87 2.29 49.10
N PHE A 834 -4.63 2.31 47.99
CA PHE A 834 -4.80 1.13 47.12
C PHE A 834 -5.26 -0.14 47.87
N GLU A 835 -5.85 0.02 49.06
CA GLU A 835 -6.26 -1.09 49.91
C GLU A 835 -7.21 -2.02 49.14
N ASN A 836 -6.86 -3.30 49.08
CA ASN A 836 -7.60 -4.36 48.38
C ASN A 836 -7.55 -4.30 46.84
N PHE A 837 -6.65 -3.53 46.22
CA PHE A 837 -6.48 -3.58 44.76
C PHE A 837 -6.13 -4.98 44.27
N SER A 838 -5.24 -5.68 44.98
CA SER A 838 -4.84 -7.07 44.69
C SER A 838 -6.06 -8.01 44.66
N GLU A 839 -6.98 -7.88 45.62
CA GLU A 839 -8.23 -8.66 45.66
C GLU A 839 -9.18 -8.33 44.49
N ARG A 840 -9.22 -7.05 44.09
CA ARG A 840 -10.07 -6.57 42.99
C ARG A 840 -9.52 -6.98 41.63
N LEU A 841 -8.20 -7.00 41.48
CA LEU A 841 -7.53 -7.51 40.29
C LEU A 841 -7.74 -9.03 40.14
N LYS A 842 -7.71 -9.79 41.25
CA LYS A 842 -8.12 -11.21 41.25
C LYS A 842 -9.57 -11.37 40.81
N THR A 843 -10.48 -10.57 41.37
CA THR A 843 -11.90 -10.57 40.99
C THR A 843 -12.09 -10.26 39.50
N TRP A 844 -11.34 -9.29 38.98
CA TRP A 844 -11.29 -8.95 37.56
C TRP A 844 -10.78 -10.11 36.69
N ALA A 845 -9.67 -10.73 37.06
CA ALA A 845 -9.09 -11.88 36.34
C ALA A 845 -10.05 -13.09 36.31
N GLU A 846 -10.74 -13.36 37.43
CA GLU A 846 -11.75 -14.40 37.51
C GLU A 846 -12.96 -14.11 36.60
N ALA A 847 -13.47 -12.89 36.64
CA ALA A 847 -14.62 -12.47 35.86
C ALA A 847 -14.32 -12.48 34.34
N THR A 848 -13.20 -11.92 33.92
CA THR A 848 -12.75 -11.97 32.51
C THR A 848 -12.42 -13.40 32.08
N GLY A 849 -11.86 -14.22 32.97
CA GLY A 849 -11.66 -15.64 32.72
C GLY A 849 -12.97 -16.40 32.48
N GLN A 850 -14.07 -16.02 33.14
CA GLN A 850 -15.40 -16.55 32.85
C GLN A 850 -15.90 -16.12 31.47
N MET A 851 -15.60 -14.89 31.05
CA MET A 851 -15.99 -14.36 29.73
C MET A 851 -15.32 -15.10 28.55
N LEU A 852 -14.15 -15.71 28.75
CA LEU A 852 -13.49 -16.55 27.72
C LEU A 852 -14.30 -17.78 27.27
N SER A 853 -15.40 -18.09 27.96
CA SER A 853 -16.36 -19.11 27.50
C SER A 853 -17.30 -18.62 26.41
N ALA A 854 -17.45 -17.30 26.25
CA ALA A 854 -18.39 -16.67 25.32
C ALA A 854 -17.69 -15.76 24.28
N TYR A 855 -16.46 -15.32 24.56
CA TYR A 855 -15.69 -14.39 23.74
C TYR A 855 -14.23 -14.85 23.60
N SER A 856 -13.59 -14.54 22.48
CA SER A 856 -12.14 -14.76 22.35
C SER A 856 -11.36 -13.80 23.25
N ARG A 857 -10.12 -14.17 23.63
CA ARG A 857 -9.23 -13.28 24.39
C ARG A 857 -9.02 -11.95 23.65
N GLU A 858 -8.81 -12.01 22.34
CA GLU A 858 -8.66 -10.85 21.48
C GLU A 858 -9.88 -9.92 21.52
N GLN A 859 -11.10 -10.45 21.42
CA GLN A 859 -12.32 -9.65 21.57
C GLN A 859 -12.43 -8.94 22.93
N ILE A 860 -11.96 -9.59 24.00
CA ILE A 860 -11.91 -9.00 25.34
C ILE A 860 -10.86 -7.88 25.38
N LEU A 861 -9.65 -8.12 24.85
CA LEU A 861 -8.57 -7.14 24.83
C LEU A 861 -8.95 -5.90 24.00
N THR A 862 -9.50 -6.07 22.78
CA THR A 862 -9.99 -4.97 21.94
C THR A 862 -11.10 -4.18 22.64
N ALA A 863 -12.00 -4.85 23.36
CA ALA A 863 -13.05 -4.17 24.12
C ALA A 863 -12.51 -3.39 25.33
N ILE A 864 -11.45 -3.88 25.99
CA ILE A 864 -10.75 -3.13 27.04
C ILE A 864 -10.16 -1.85 26.44
N ASP A 865 -9.40 -1.97 25.35
CA ASP A 865 -8.77 -0.81 24.68
C ASP A 865 -9.83 0.22 24.24
N SER A 866 -10.95 -0.23 23.67
CA SER A 866 -12.07 0.64 23.28
C SER A 866 -12.71 1.37 24.48
N ILE A 867 -12.93 0.70 25.62
CA ILE A 867 -13.51 1.35 26.80
C ILE A 867 -12.56 2.43 27.36
N PHE A 868 -11.26 2.12 27.46
CA PHE A 868 -10.28 3.07 27.97
C PHE A 868 -10.10 4.26 27.03
N ALA A 869 -10.15 4.07 25.71
CA ALA A 869 -10.15 5.17 24.74
C ALA A 869 -11.37 6.10 24.94
N LYS A 870 -12.59 5.55 24.94
CA LYS A 870 -13.82 6.32 25.18
C LYS A 870 -13.80 7.07 26.51
N TRP A 871 -13.14 6.49 27.51
CA TRP A 871 -12.99 7.09 28.82
C TRP A 871 -11.98 8.24 28.82
N SER A 872 -10.83 8.07 28.17
CA SER A 872 -9.87 9.16 27.94
C SER A 872 -10.57 10.36 27.28
N ASP A 873 -11.32 10.13 26.20
CA ASP A 873 -12.01 11.19 25.45
C ASP A 873 -13.02 11.97 26.31
N GLU A 874 -13.82 11.28 27.13
CA GLU A 874 -14.84 11.92 27.98
C GLU A 874 -14.20 12.64 29.19
N LEU A 875 -13.02 12.22 29.65
CA LEU A 875 -12.25 12.96 30.66
C LEU A 875 -11.66 14.24 30.07
N GLU A 876 -11.07 14.15 28.88
CA GLU A 876 -10.51 15.28 28.16
C GLU A 876 -11.56 16.35 27.87
N GLN A 877 -12.76 15.95 27.41
CA GLN A 877 -13.91 16.85 27.21
C GLN A 877 -14.34 17.60 28.47
N ARG A 878 -13.92 17.13 29.66
CA ARG A 878 -14.21 17.76 30.95
C ARG A 878 -13.05 18.58 31.50
N GLY A 879 -12.02 18.81 30.69
CA GLY A 879 -10.83 19.57 31.06
C GLY A 879 -9.92 18.82 32.03
N VAL A 880 -10.02 17.49 32.08
CA VAL A 880 -9.06 16.68 32.84
C VAL A 880 -7.72 16.72 32.12
N PRO A 881 -6.61 17.03 32.82
CA PRO A 881 -5.30 17.10 32.20
C PRO A 881 -4.91 15.81 31.47
N GLU A 882 -4.36 15.90 30.27
CA GLU A 882 -3.97 14.74 29.44
C GLU A 882 -3.00 13.80 30.16
N ASN A 883 -2.05 14.37 30.90
CA ASN A 883 -1.08 13.62 31.71
C ASN A 883 -1.72 12.73 32.78
N PHE A 884 -2.91 13.11 33.22
CA PHE A 884 -3.69 12.27 34.11
C PHE A 884 -4.22 11.03 33.37
N SER A 885 -4.87 11.25 32.23
CA SER A 885 -5.42 10.17 31.42
C SER A 885 -4.32 9.19 31.00
N ASP A 886 -3.21 9.72 30.49
CA ASP A 886 -2.09 8.95 29.95
C ASP A 886 -1.39 8.08 30.97
N PHE A 887 -1.12 8.61 32.17
CA PHE A 887 -0.46 7.84 33.21
C PHE A 887 -1.42 6.86 33.88
N VAL A 888 -2.52 7.37 34.42
CA VAL A 888 -3.42 6.58 35.26
C VAL A 888 -4.20 5.61 34.39
N LEU A 889 -4.93 6.07 33.38
CA LEU A 889 -5.72 5.17 32.53
C LEU A 889 -4.81 4.23 31.72
N GLY A 890 -3.69 4.73 31.22
CA GLY A 890 -2.70 3.91 30.51
C GLY A 890 -2.20 2.75 31.37
N PHE A 891 -1.73 3.04 32.60
CA PHE A 891 -1.25 2.03 33.53
C PHE A 891 -2.33 0.99 33.83
N PHE A 892 -3.55 1.41 34.15
CA PHE A 892 -4.64 0.49 34.48
C PHE A 892 -5.15 -0.30 33.28
N ARG A 893 -5.09 0.27 32.08
CA ARG A 893 -5.40 -0.46 30.84
C ARG A 893 -4.45 -1.64 30.68
N GLU A 894 -3.15 -1.42 30.81
CA GLU A 894 -2.15 -2.50 30.68
C GLU A 894 -2.32 -3.55 31.79
N ILE A 895 -2.47 -3.13 33.05
CA ILE A 895 -2.71 -4.05 34.17
C ILE A 895 -4.01 -4.86 33.99
N ALA A 896 -5.09 -4.23 33.52
CA ALA A 896 -6.35 -4.91 33.23
C ALA A 896 -6.19 -5.94 32.10
N LYS A 897 -5.43 -5.63 31.05
CA LYS A 897 -5.12 -6.56 29.94
C LYS A 897 -4.26 -7.73 30.39
N MET A 898 -3.22 -7.49 31.19
CA MET A 898 -2.37 -8.53 31.76
C MET A 898 -3.14 -9.48 32.67
N ALA A 899 -4.09 -8.94 33.44
CA ALA A 899 -4.91 -9.74 34.32
C ALA A 899 -5.94 -10.62 33.59
N VAL A 900 -6.14 -10.45 32.27
CA VAL A 900 -6.99 -11.36 31.48
C VAL A 900 -6.28 -12.70 31.30
N PRO A 901 -6.80 -13.81 31.87
CA PRO A 901 -6.09 -15.08 31.88
C PRO A 901 -5.96 -15.71 30.49
N GLU A 902 -4.93 -16.52 30.29
CA GLU A 902 -4.73 -17.28 29.06
C GLU A 902 -5.31 -18.70 29.16
N LEU A 903 -5.83 -19.22 28.05
CA LEU A 903 -6.25 -20.62 27.93
C LEU A 903 -5.10 -21.46 27.38
N LYS A 904 -4.29 -22.05 28.27
CA LYS A 904 -3.26 -23.04 27.87
C LYS A 904 -3.79 -24.44 28.14
N ASN A 905 -3.91 -25.26 27.08
CA ASN A 905 -4.43 -26.63 27.15
C ASN A 905 -5.82 -26.75 27.82
N GLY A 906 -6.70 -25.77 27.57
CA GLY A 906 -8.05 -25.74 28.16
C GLY A 906 -8.10 -25.42 29.66
N LYS A 907 -6.96 -25.10 30.28
CA LYS A 907 -6.89 -24.58 31.65
C LYS A 907 -6.60 -23.09 31.63
N ARG A 908 -7.23 -22.37 32.55
CA ARG A 908 -6.91 -20.95 32.82
C ARG A 908 -5.57 -20.91 33.54
N VAL A 909 -4.60 -20.22 32.97
CA VAL A 909 -3.33 -19.92 33.64
C VAL A 909 -3.41 -18.46 34.08
N SER A 910 -3.16 -18.22 35.38
CA SER A 910 -3.04 -16.85 35.88
C SER A 910 -1.92 -16.16 35.12
N ALA A 911 -2.25 -15.03 34.48
CA ALA A 911 -1.34 -14.28 33.63
C ALA A 911 -0.60 -13.17 34.40
N LEU A 912 -0.85 -13.02 35.71
CA LEU A 912 -0.23 -11.97 36.51
C LEU A 912 1.15 -12.41 37.00
N ASN A 913 2.18 -11.93 36.31
CA ASN A 913 3.57 -12.02 36.71
C ASN A 913 4.01 -10.70 37.36
N ILE A 914 4.69 -10.81 38.49
CA ILE A 914 5.19 -9.69 39.27
C ILE A 914 6.20 -8.83 38.49
N ASP A 915 7.02 -9.49 37.66
CA ASP A 915 8.00 -8.84 36.79
C ASP A 915 7.29 -8.04 35.69
N GLU A 916 6.19 -8.56 35.16
CA GLU A 916 5.38 -7.89 34.12
C GLU A 916 4.66 -6.66 34.69
N VAL A 917 4.11 -6.78 35.90
CA VAL A 917 3.51 -5.63 36.61
C VAL A 917 4.54 -4.54 36.90
N THR A 918 5.73 -4.93 37.34
CA THR A 918 6.85 -4.00 37.58
C THR A 918 7.29 -3.34 36.28
N ALA A 919 7.33 -4.08 35.17
CA ALA A 919 7.62 -3.55 33.83
C ALA A 919 6.61 -2.49 33.40
N VAL A 920 5.30 -2.71 33.62
CA VAL A 920 4.26 -1.69 33.33
C VAL A 920 4.49 -0.44 34.17
N LEU A 921 4.73 -0.59 35.47
CA LEU A 921 4.98 0.55 36.35
C LEU A 921 6.19 1.36 35.89
N ILE A 922 7.30 0.69 35.56
CA ILE A 922 8.52 1.30 35.04
C ILE A 922 8.25 2.00 33.70
N LYS A 923 7.55 1.35 32.77
CA LYS A 923 7.17 1.93 31.47
C LYS A 923 6.39 3.23 31.63
N HIS A 924 5.43 3.27 32.54
CA HIS A 924 4.61 4.47 32.79
C HIS A 924 5.37 5.54 33.60
N ALA A 925 6.24 5.14 34.52
CA ALA A 925 7.05 6.05 35.33
C ALA A 925 8.17 6.71 34.50
N VAL A 926 8.96 5.94 33.75
CA VAL A 926 10.04 6.44 32.90
C VAL A 926 9.49 7.44 31.88
N TYR A 927 8.35 7.14 31.25
CA TYR A 927 7.70 8.07 30.34
C TYR A 927 7.31 9.40 31.01
N ASN A 928 6.52 9.35 32.09
CA ASN A 928 5.97 10.56 32.70
C ASN A 928 6.98 11.37 33.53
N ILE A 929 8.05 10.75 34.01
CA ILE A 929 9.07 11.40 34.84
C ILE A 929 10.23 11.94 34.00
N PHE A 930 10.54 11.30 32.87
CA PHE A 930 11.74 11.61 32.08
C PHE A 930 11.44 11.99 30.65
N LEU A 931 10.82 11.08 29.91
CA LEU A 931 10.70 11.22 28.46
C LEU A 931 9.81 12.39 28.09
N ARG A 932 8.76 12.61 28.88
CA ARG A 932 7.80 13.66 28.63
C ARG A 932 8.44 15.05 28.70
N ASP A 933 8.94 15.41 29.87
CA ASP A 933 9.48 16.74 30.13
C ASP A 933 10.77 17.04 29.34
N ARG A 934 11.58 16.02 29.01
CA ARG A 934 12.89 16.22 28.36
C ARG A 934 12.90 16.05 26.85
N PHE A 935 11.87 15.41 26.29
CA PHE A 935 11.81 15.13 24.87
C PHE A 935 10.44 15.44 24.31
N VAL A 936 9.38 14.78 24.79
CA VAL A 936 8.05 14.83 24.17
C VAL A 936 7.50 16.25 24.13
N ASP A 937 7.54 16.99 25.24
CA ASP A 937 6.96 18.33 25.33
C ASP A 937 7.74 19.32 24.42
N ASP A 938 9.06 19.21 24.38
CA ASP A 938 9.92 20.02 23.51
C ASP A 938 9.70 19.69 22.03
N PHE A 939 9.57 18.40 21.72
CA PHE A 939 9.34 17.89 20.37
C PHE A 939 7.95 18.27 19.86
N GLN A 940 6.90 18.09 20.66
CA GLN A 940 5.54 18.57 20.38
C GLN A 940 5.54 20.08 20.14
N THR A 941 6.23 20.85 20.98
CA THR A 941 6.34 22.30 20.83
C THR A 941 7.02 22.67 19.51
N ALA A 942 8.11 21.98 19.15
CA ALA A 942 8.83 22.21 17.90
C ALA A 942 8.00 21.81 16.67
N LEU A 943 7.31 20.67 16.72
CA LEU A 943 6.39 20.22 15.67
C LEU A 943 5.22 21.19 15.50
N SER A 944 4.60 21.64 16.58
CA SER A 944 3.49 22.60 16.55
C SER A 944 3.93 23.95 15.96
N LYS A 945 5.14 24.41 16.30
CA LYS A 945 5.72 25.63 15.71
C LYS A 945 6.04 25.45 14.23
N SER A 946 6.57 24.29 13.83
CA SER A 946 6.83 23.94 12.42
C SER A 946 5.52 23.92 11.63
N PHE A 947 4.47 23.29 12.19
CA PHE A 947 3.14 23.25 11.60
C PHE A 947 2.54 24.64 11.45
N THR A 948 2.58 25.47 12.49
CA THR A 948 2.15 26.88 12.45
C THR A 948 2.86 27.65 11.33
N ARG A 949 4.15 27.36 11.09
CA ARG A 949 4.92 27.98 10.01
C ARG A 949 4.47 27.50 8.62
N VAL A 950 4.18 26.21 8.46
CA VAL A 950 3.59 25.67 7.22
C VAL A 950 2.23 26.31 6.94
N GLN A 951 1.37 26.44 7.97
CA GLN A 951 0.11 27.17 7.86
C GLN A 951 0.33 28.64 7.46
N ALA A 952 1.34 29.30 8.03
CA ALA A 952 1.70 30.67 7.67
C ALA A 952 2.20 30.78 6.22
N ILE A 953 2.94 29.80 5.69
CA ILE A 953 3.33 29.75 4.28
C ILE A 953 2.08 29.66 3.39
N ALA A 954 1.14 28.77 3.73
CA ALA A 954 -0.13 28.64 3.01
C ALA A 954 -0.98 29.93 3.06
N ALA A 955 -0.90 30.70 4.15
CA ALA A 955 -1.68 31.92 4.36
C ALA A 955 -1.03 33.19 3.76
N THR A 956 0.30 33.35 3.88
CA THR A 956 1.02 34.60 3.56
C THR A 956 1.14 34.84 2.06
N HIS A 957 1.14 33.77 1.26
CA HIS A 957 1.45 33.82 -0.18
C HIS A 957 0.20 33.66 -1.07
N ALA A 958 -1.00 33.74 -0.49
CA ALA A 958 -2.26 33.35 -1.12
C ALA A 958 -2.74 34.21 -2.32
N GLN A 959 -2.08 35.33 -2.66
CA GLN A 959 -2.57 36.23 -3.73
C GLN A 959 -1.49 36.79 -4.70
N ASP A 960 -0.20 36.65 -4.41
CA ASP A 960 0.85 37.38 -5.16
C ASP A 960 1.92 36.47 -5.80
N PHE A 961 1.85 35.15 -5.59
CA PHE A 961 2.86 34.23 -6.14
C PHE A 961 2.44 33.69 -7.49
N ASP A 962 3.28 33.92 -8.50
CA ASP A 962 3.21 33.15 -9.74
C ASP A 962 3.68 31.70 -9.52
N ARG A 963 3.43 30.84 -10.50
CA ARG A 963 3.76 29.41 -10.42
C ARG A 963 5.25 29.15 -10.27
N TRP A 964 6.10 30.00 -10.85
CA TRP A 964 7.55 29.87 -10.72
C TRP A 964 8.02 30.18 -9.30
N GLN A 965 7.38 31.13 -8.63
CA GLN A 965 7.64 31.44 -7.22
C GLN A 965 7.18 30.29 -6.31
N TRP A 966 6.05 29.64 -6.59
CA TRP A 966 5.64 28.42 -5.88
C TRP A 966 6.63 27.26 -6.06
N ARG A 967 7.10 27.03 -7.29
CA ARG A 967 8.16 26.03 -7.56
C ARG A 967 9.44 26.37 -6.82
N SER A 968 9.87 27.62 -6.88
CA SER A 968 11.07 28.10 -6.19
C SER A 968 10.95 27.97 -4.68
N LEU A 969 9.74 28.11 -4.12
CA LEU A 969 9.48 27.92 -2.69
C LEU A 969 9.67 26.46 -2.27
N VAL A 970 9.17 25.51 -3.05
CA VAL A 970 9.34 24.07 -2.79
C VAL A 970 10.78 23.62 -3.04
N TYR A 971 11.46 24.22 -4.02
CA TYR A 971 12.88 23.97 -4.33
C TYR A 971 13.86 24.74 -3.41
N ASN A 972 13.35 25.57 -2.49
CA ASN A 972 14.15 26.56 -1.76
C ASN A 972 15.19 25.93 -0.82
N THR A 973 16.17 26.75 -0.46
CA THR A 973 17.12 26.58 0.66
C THR A 973 16.45 26.09 1.94
N LEU A 974 15.17 26.40 2.20
CA LEU A 974 14.43 25.88 3.36
C LEU A 974 14.34 24.34 3.38
N PHE A 975 14.01 23.71 2.24
CA PHE A 975 13.91 22.25 2.13
C PHE A 975 15.28 21.58 2.39
N ARG A 976 16.34 22.17 1.84
CA ARG A 976 17.73 21.73 2.05
C ARG A 976 18.21 21.98 3.47
N ASN A 977 17.92 23.14 4.05
CA ASN A 977 18.32 23.52 5.40
C ASN A 977 17.62 22.62 6.43
N PHE A 978 16.33 22.35 6.25
CA PHE A 978 15.59 21.43 7.11
C PHE A 978 16.21 20.03 7.06
N ARG A 979 16.41 19.45 5.86
CA ARG A 979 17.06 18.13 5.73
C ARG A 979 18.47 18.08 6.30
N SER A 980 19.26 19.13 6.09
CA SER A 980 20.60 19.26 6.67
C SER A 980 20.54 19.29 8.20
N ALA A 981 19.60 20.06 8.77
CA ALA A 981 19.45 20.15 10.22
C ALA A 981 18.97 18.83 10.84
N ILE A 982 18.08 18.09 10.14
CA ILE A 982 17.69 16.73 10.52
C ILE A 982 18.90 15.80 10.46
N GLY A 983 19.69 15.84 9.38
CA GLY A 983 20.92 15.05 9.24
C GLY A 983 21.91 15.33 10.38
N ASP A 984 22.17 16.59 10.68
CA ASP A 984 23.04 16.99 11.80
C ASP A 984 22.52 16.47 13.15
N ALA A 985 21.20 16.51 13.39
CA ALA A 985 20.59 15.99 14.60
C ALA A 985 20.69 14.45 14.68
N GLN A 986 20.55 13.78 13.54
CA GLN A 986 20.65 12.33 13.39
C GLN A 986 22.07 11.82 13.62
N ASP A 987 23.07 12.50 13.06
CA ASP A 987 24.50 12.17 13.28
C ASP A 987 24.86 12.26 14.77
N VAL A 988 24.43 13.32 15.47
CA VAL A 988 24.66 13.46 16.91
C VAL A 988 23.99 12.33 17.70
N ALA A 989 22.79 11.92 17.29
CA ALA A 989 22.06 10.82 17.90
C ALA A 989 22.81 9.49 17.73
N TRP A 990 23.24 9.16 16.51
CA TRP A 990 23.98 7.93 16.25
C TRP A 990 25.37 7.91 16.89
N ASP A 991 26.07 9.04 16.95
CA ASP A 991 27.35 9.18 17.68
C ASP A 991 27.18 8.89 19.19
N ALA A 992 26.02 9.20 19.76
CA ALA A 992 25.73 8.86 21.15
C ALA A 992 25.59 7.35 21.35
N LEU A 993 25.02 6.62 20.37
CA LEU A 993 24.92 5.16 20.38
C LEU A 993 26.28 4.46 20.26
N GLU A 994 27.21 5.01 19.49
CA GLU A 994 28.54 4.39 19.36
C GLU A 994 29.31 4.35 20.69
N LYS A 995 29.04 5.29 21.60
CA LYS A 995 29.62 5.29 22.96
C LYS A 995 29.02 4.22 23.87
N GLN A 996 27.84 3.68 23.56
CA GLN A 996 27.27 2.53 24.27
C GLN A 996 28.03 1.24 23.95
N ARG A 997 28.56 1.10 22.72
CA ARG A 997 29.36 -0.07 22.33
C ARG A 997 30.58 -0.28 23.21
N ASP A 998 31.26 0.80 23.60
CA ASP A 998 32.43 0.72 24.50
C ASP A 998 32.03 0.26 25.91
N ILE A 999 30.81 0.56 26.34
CA ILE A 999 30.25 0.17 27.63
C ILE A 999 29.78 -1.30 27.59
N GLN A 1000 29.14 -1.72 26.49
CA GLN A 1000 28.77 -3.11 26.23
C GLN A 1000 30.02 -4.01 26.15
N LEU A 1001 31.10 -3.57 25.52
CA LEU A 1001 32.37 -4.31 25.51
C LEU A 1001 32.96 -4.52 26.91
N TRP A 1002 32.71 -3.59 27.83
CA TRP A 1002 33.09 -3.75 29.25
C TRP A 1002 32.17 -4.74 29.96
N ALA A 1003 30.85 -4.69 29.71
CA ALA A 1003 29.86 -5.65 30.20
C ALA A 1003 30.19 -7.08 29.74
N ASP A 1004 30.48 -7.25 28.46
CA ASP A 1004 30.88 -8.52 27.84
C ASP A 1004 32.16 -9.08 28.48
N GLY A 1005 33.10 -8.20 28.86
CA GLY A 1005 34.30 -8.57 29.61
C GLY A 1005 34.00 -9.11 31.01
N LEU A 1006 33.01 -8.55 31.71
CA LEU A 1006 32.55 -9.08 33.01
C LEU A 1006 31.81 -10.41 32.86
N THR A 1007 30.95 -10.54 31.85
CA THR A 1007 30.27 -11.81 31.51
C THR A 1007 31.27 -12.90 31.12
N ALA A 1008 32.33 -12.56 30.39
CA ALA A 1008 33.40 -13.50 30.04
C ALA A 1008 34.17 -13.96 31.29
N LEU A 1009 34.40 -13.07 32.25
CA LEU A 1009 35.02 -13.42 33.54
C LEU A 1009 34.10 -14.33 34.38
N GLN A 1010 32.80 -14.05 34.41
CA GLN A 1010 31.78 -14.88 35.07
C GLN A 1010 31.73 -16.28 34.44
N SER A 1011 31.72 -16.37 33.11
CA SER A 1011 31.76 -17.62 32.34
C SER A 1011 32.98 -18.50 32.67
N ILE A 1012 34.07 -17.90 33.15
CA ILE A 1012 35.27 -18.61 33.60
C ILE A 1012 35.15 -19.08 35.06
N LEU A 1013 34.46 -18.30 35.90
CA LEU A 1013 34.30 -18.56 37.34
C LEU A 1013 33.19 -19.57 37.64
N GLN A 1014 32.10 -19.58 36.85
CA GLN A 1014 30.97 -20.48 37.07
C GLN A 1014 31.38 -21.97 36.97
N PRO A 1015 32.15 -22.43 35.95
CA PRO A 1015 32.67 -23.80 35.93
C PRO A 1015 33.60 -24.10 37.11
N LEU A 1016 34.38 -23.11 37.57
CA LEU A 1016 35.25 -23.28 38.73
C LEU A 1016 34.44 -23.52 40.01
N GLY A 1017 33.32 -22.81 40.19
CA GLY A 1017 32.35 -23.06 41.26
C GLY A 1017 31.78 -24.49 41.17
N GLU A 1018 31.33 -24.92 40.00
CA GLU A 1018 30.83 -26.30 39.81
C GLU A 1018 31.89 -27.38 40.10
N TYR A 1019 33.16 -27.16 39.70
CA TYR A 1019 34.26 -28.06 40.04
C TYR A 1019 34.54 -28.08 41.55
N LEU A 1020 34.41 -26.94 42.22
CA LEU A 1020 34.53 -26.83 43.67
C LEU A 1020 33.36 -27.51 44.38
N ASP A 1021 32.14 -27.47 43.87
CA ASP A 1021 30.99 -28.23 44.38
C ASP A 1021 31.21 -29.74 44.27
N ILE A 1022 31.73 -30.20 43.12
CA ILE A 1022 32.08 -31.62 42.92
C ILE A 1022 33.22 -32.02 43.86
N ALA A 1023 34.24 -31.18 44.03
CA ALA A 1023 35.33 -31.44 44.96
C ALA A 1023 34.85 -31.39 46.42
N ALA A 1024 33.90 -30.50 46.75
CA ALA A 1024 33.26 -30.39 48.05
C ALA A 1024 32.41 -31.62 48.39
N SER A 1025 31.78 -32.24 47.39
CA SER A 1025 31.05 -33.51 47.58
C SER A 1025 31.94 -34.66 48.06
N VAL A 1026 33.26 -34.58 47.79
CA VAL A 1026 34.28 -35.55 48.22
C VAL A 1026 35.07 -35.06 49.44
N TYR A 1027 35.31 -33.76 49.53
CA TYR A 1027 36.02 -33.08 50.60
C TYR A 1027 35.26 -31.81 51.00
N TYR A 1028 34.28 -31.99 51.89
CA TYR A 1028 33.32 -30.99 52.34
C TYR A 1028 33.88 -29.59 52.66
N PRO A 1029 35.11 -29.40 53.19
CA PRO A 1029 35.66 -28.07 53.44
C PRO A 1029 35.93 -27.20 52.20
N LEU A 1030 35.80 -27.76 50.99
CA LEU A 1030 35.80 -26.97 49.75
C LEU A 1030 34.44 -26.35 49.44
N GLN A 1031 33.39 -26.66 50.20
CA GLN A 1031 32.07 -26.05 50.03
C GLN A 1031 32.15 -24.54 50.26
N ASP A 1032 32.84 -24.08 51.32
CA ASP A 1032 33.03 -22.65 51.60
C ASP A 1032 33.74 -21.91 50.46
N ALA A 1033 34.71 -22.57 49.81
CA ALA A 1033 35.42 -22.01 48.67
C ALA A 1033 34.52 -22.00 47.41
N SER A 1034 33.66 -23.00 47.25
CA SER A 1034 32.64 -23.04 46.20
C SER A 1034 31.62 -21.94 46.38
N ASP A 1035 31.05 -21.82 47.58
CA ASP A 1035 30.08 -20.81 47.96
C ASP A 1035 30.66 -19.39 47.79
N ALA A 1036 31.94 -19.19 48.12
CA ALA A 1036 32.64 -17.92 47.89
C ALA A 1036 32.88 -17.61 46.40
N VAL A 1037 33.16 -18.61 45.55
CA VAL A 1037 33.28 -18.41 44.09
C VAL A 1037 31.92 -18.12 43.47
N HIS A 1038 30.86 -18.79 43.92
CA HIS A 1038 29.48 -18.51 43.50
C HIS A 1038 29.03 -17.11 43.96
N ALA A 1039 29.31 -16.73 45.22
CA ALA A 1039 29.04 -15.39 45.73
C ALA A 1039 29.83 -14.29 45.00
N PHE A 1040 31.08 -14.56 44.63
CA PHE A 1040 31.89 -13.64 43.83
C PHE A 1040 31.38 -13.55 42.39
N SER A 1041 30.95 -14.66 41.79
CA SER A 1041 30.30 -14.70 40.48
C SER A 1041 28.99 -13.88 40.47
N ALA A 1042 28.16 -14.03 41.51
CA ALA A 1042 26.98 -13.22 41.77
C ALA A 1042 27.30 -11.73 41.95
N THR A 1043 28.40 -11.42 42.66
CA THR A 1043 28.89 -10.04 42.84
C THR A 1043 29.34 -9.42 41.52
N LEU A 1044 29.99 -10.19 40.63
CA LEU A 1044 30.37 -9.73 39.29
C LEU A 1044 29.16 -9.50 38.39
N ASP A 1045 28.13 -10.35 38.49
CA ASP A 1045 26.82 -10.15 37.85
C ASP A 1045 26.20 -8.83 38.32
N SER A 1046 26.29 -8.55 39.62
CA SER A 1046 25.77 -7.32 40.25
C SER A 1046 26.53 -6.05 39.86
N ILE A 1047 27.80 -6.15 39.48
CA ILE A 1047 28.56 -5.02 38.94
C ILE A 1047 28.04 -4.62 37.55
N GLN A 1048 27.41 -5.53 36.80
CA GLN A 1048 26.75 -5.20 35.54
C GLN A 1048 25.60 -4.19 35.73
N VAL A 1049 24.97 -4.15 36.90
CA VAL A 1049 23.94 -3.16 37.22
C VAL A 1049 24.50 -1.73 37.16
N VAL A 1050 25.78 -1.53 37.51
CA VAL A 1050 26.46 -0.22 37.40
C VAL A 1050 26.66 0.18 35.94
N VAL A 1051 26.88 -0.79 35.06
CA VAL A 1051 26.99 -0.59 33.59
C VAL A 1051 25.68 -0.13 33.02
N GLN A 1052 24.62 -0.92 33.26
CA GLN A 1052 23.26 -0.63 32.81
C GLN A 1052 22.80 0.72 33.36
N SER A 1053 23.18 1.06 34.59
CA SER A 1053 22.92 2.37 35.20
C SER A 1053 23.58 3.52 34.44
N ILE A 1054 24.82 3.34 33.96
CA ILE A 1054 25.51 4.33 33.12
C ILE A 1054 24.84 4.42 31.75
N GLU A 1055 24.49 3.28 31.13
CA GLU A 1055 23.81 3.22 29.83
C GLU A 1055 22.45 3.91 29.88
N PHE A 1056 21.62 3.60 30.89
CA PHE A 1056 20.38 4.27 31.18
C PHE A 1056 20.57 5.79 31.29
N GLY A 1057 21.57 6.23 32.07
CA GLY A 1057 21.86 7.66 32.23
C GLY A 1057 22.30 8.36 30.94
N LEU A 1058 23.06 7.67 30.09
CA LEU A 1058 23.48 8.18 28.78
C LEU A 1058 22.32 8.23 27.79
N LYS A 1059 21.44 7.22 27.78
CA LYS A 1059 20.22 7.18 26.95
C LYS A 1059 19.30 8.35 27.27
N LEU A 1060 19.05 8.60 28.55
CA LEU A 1060 18.25 9.75 29.00
C LEU A 1060 18.84 11.10 28.58
N LYS A 1061 20.17 11.25 28.69
CA LYS A 1061 20.85 12.47 28.25
C LYS A 1061 20.86 12.63 26.73
N GLY A 1062 20.96 11.53 25.99
CA GLY A 1062 20.79 11.51 24.54
C GLY A 1062 19.42 12.03 24.13
N LEU A 1063 18.35 11.52 24.77
CA LEU A 1063 16.97 11.94 24.54
C LEU A 1063 16.74 13.43 24.86
N GLU A 1064 17.28 13.93 25.98
CA GLU A 1064 17.24 15.36 26.31
C GLU A 1064 17.94 16.21 25.25
N LYS A 1065 19.15 15.81 24.86
CA LYS A 1065 19.90 16.53 23.81
C LYS A 1065 19.12 16.55 22.50
N PHE A 1066 18.37 15.49 22.24
CA PHE A 1066 17.57 15.34 21.05
C PHE A 1066 16.30 16.22 21.09
N GLY A 1067 15.66 16.35 22.26
CA GLY A 1067 14.63 17.34 22.51
C GLY A 1067 15.11 18.77 22.18
N GLU A 1068 16.28 19.16 22.70
CA GLU A 1068 16.91 20.46 22.37
C GLU A 1068 17.21 20.62 20.87
N LEU A 1069 17.72 19.56 20.23
CA LEU A 1069 18.05 19.57 18.81
C LEU A 1069 16.79 19.69 17.96
N SER A 1070 15.68 19.07 18.34
CA SER A 1070 14.40 19.20 17.61
C SER A 1070 13.89 20.65 17.57
N GLN A 1071 14.13 21.42 18.65
CA GLN A 1071 13.86 22.86 18.68
C GLN A 1071 14.82 23.62 17.75
N THR A 1072 16.08 23.20 17.69
CA THR A 1072 17.12 23.80 16.84
C THR A 1072 16.86 23.53 15.36
N VAL A 1073 16.39 22.34 15.01
CA VAL A 1073 15.93 21.98 13.65
C VAL A 1073 14.85 22.94 13.19
N TYR A 1074 13.85 23.19 14.03
CA TYR A 1074 12.80 24.17 13.75
C TYR A 1074 13.38 25.57 13.49
N LEU A 1075 14.23 26.07 14.39
CA LEU A 1075 14.80 27.42 14.27
C LEU A 1075 15.64 27.57 12.99
N ASN A 1076 16.54 26.63 12.71
CA ASN A 1076 17.46 26.71 11.58
C ASN A 1076 16.79 26.47 10.22
N ALA A 1077 15.64 25.80 10.19
CA ALA A 1077 14.96 25.46 8.96
C ALA A 1077 14.04 26.56 8.43
N PHE A 1078 13.54 27.45 9.31
CA PHE A 1078 12.48 28.40 8.98
C PHE A 1078 12.79 29.87 9.28
N GLU A 1079 13.91 30.15 9.96
CA GLU A 1079 14.57 31.47 10.06
C GLU A 1079 15.62 31.66 8.97
#